data_AF-A0A7G2FC03-F1
#
_entry.id   AF-A0A7G2FC03-F1
#
_cell.length_a   1.000
_cell.length_b   1.000
_cell.length_c   1.000
_cell.angle_alpha   90.00
_cell.angle_beta   90.00
_cell.angle_gamma   90.00
#
_symmetry.space_group_name_H-M   'P 1'
#
loop_
_entity.id
_entity.type
_entity.pdbx_description
1 polymer ?
#
loop_
_entity_poly.entity_id
_entity_poly.type
_entity_poly.pdbx_seq_one_letter_code
_entity_poly.pdbx_strand_id
1 'polypeptide(L)'
;MSSSSGSFSGSSSSACSSRSDCENSFDVEDLLQIGTTRRELRKQKDLLRESQPHSIELVRRLELHTKSLSESRLEDTARIQMMEKELLNCYKEIDYLRDQLIFRSKEVNYLNEHLHDLEFKLAESRNLEEEVNSLRDELCMSKSEHLLLLQELESKEIELQCSSLTLEKLEETISSLTLESLCEIESMKLDITALEQALFDAMKIQEESIQEKDQLKGIIEESQFQSQRAKENVKYIEKQNEDLREKFTASEKSIKDFFQSTKERLESEDEQPLNAMCFFAELSHVLPVSNEVRNCFDAIMKKLELSQNVNLIDKVEGMGKQIHQHEDVVKQLKEELKQEKLKAKEEAEDLTQEMAELRYKMTCLLDEERNRRVCIEQASLQRISELEAQIKRDVKKPASNEMLPLPGRISPEPSMAPKNSSWNPFDDEKEAAKSFSLNPFDDDDDDKEVEKRFTSSLKPSGGKENQTVQELESYAVYNSEETTKTVQGCLKVAEEIRCDASKTLVMLNEQGDQITRTHQKTVDLDHHLSRGEKILGRLGGVFSRTWKPKKSRSITGPVITKGDSPKRKVIDLKTREKLGLNPSLKPKSKTLPEAVDAYQKTQIAKQDEALTDLSALLGELKNMAVDMGTAIERQTNELDHLQDNADELNYRVKQSNQRARYLLRK
;
A
#
# COMPACT_ATOMS: atom_id res chain seq x y z
N MET A 1 -24.01 -101.32 -46.36
CA MET A 1 -23.20 -102.09 -45.40
C MET A 1 -24.12 -103.02 -44.64
N SER A 2 -23.78 -104.32 -44.64
CA SER A 2 -24.12 -105.35 -43.64
C SER A 2 -25.58 -105.84 -43.46
N SER A 3 -25.76 -107.13 -43.81
CA SER A 3 -26.54 -108.18 -43.10
C SER A 3 -28.08 -108.11 -43.21
N SER A 4 -28.86 -109.18 -43.36
CA SER A 4 -28.64 -110.61 -43.15
C SER A 4 -29.61 -111.47 -44.00
N SER A 5 -29.08 -112.59 -44.46
CA SER A 5 -29.73 -113.77 -45.04
C SER A 5 -30.70 -114.49 -44.10
N GLY A 6 -31.70 -115.18 -44.67
CA GLY A 6 -32.49 -116.22 -44.00
C GLY A 6 -33.13 -117.17 -45.02
N SER A 7 -32.44 -118.29 -45.30
CA SER A 7 -32.93 -119.43 -46.08
C SER A 7 -33.53 -120.47 -45.13
N PHE A 8 -34.61 -121.15 -45.53
CA PHE A 8 -34.95 -122.48 -44.99
C PHE A 8 -35.55 -123.36 -46.09
N SER A 9 -34.99 -124.56 -46.18
CA SER A 9 -35.28 -125.69 -47.06
C SER A 9 -35.93 -126.83 -46.27
N GLY A 10 -36.65 -127.73 -46.96
CA GLY A 10 -36.93 -129.10 -46.50
C GLY A 10 -38.39 -129.52 -46.71
N SER A 11 -38.68 -130.26 -47.79
CA SER A 11 -38.92 -131.73 -47.80
C SER A 11 -40.33 -132.10 -47.30
N SER A 12 -41.16 -132.87 -48.02
CA SER A 12 -40.97 -134.32 -48.18
C SER A 12 -41.97 -134.89 -49.21
N SER A 13 -41.50 -135.83 -50.03
CA SER A 13 -42.29 -136.75 -50.84
C SER A 13 -42.60 -138.03 -50.05
N SER A 14 -43.77 -138.64 -50.28
CA SER A 14 -43.99 -140.04 -49.95
C SER A 14 -45.00 -140.64 -50.93
N ALA A 15 -44.48 -141.39 -51.90
CA ALA A 15 -45.22 -142.32 -52.72
C ALA A 15 -45.32 -143.66 -51.97
N CYS A 16 -46.48 -144.30 -52.00
CA CYS A 16 -46.59 -145.73 -51.75
C CYS A 16 -47.52 -146.36 -52.80
N SER A 17 -46.99 -147.38 -53.47
CA SER A 17 -47.68 -148.34 -54.32
C SER A 17 -47.25 -149.72 -53.87
N SER A 18 -48.20 -150.62 -53.68
CA SER A 18 -48.06 -152.10 -53.67
C SER A 18 -49.48 -152.65 -53.83
N ARG A 19 -49.84 -153.42 -54.87
CA ARG A 19 -49.60 -154.88 -55.06
C ARG A 19 -49.91 -155.65 -53.76
N SER A 20 -50.61 -156.76 -53.74
CA SER A 20 -51.37 -157.60 -54.67
C SER A 20 -52.04 -158.66 -53.78
N ASP A 21 -53.02 -159.38 -54.31
CA ASP A 21 -53.18 -160.85 -54.16
C ASP A 21 -54.65 -161.25 -54.16
N CYS A 22 -54.89 -162.20 -55.05
CA CYS A 22 -56.15 -162.81 -55.44
C CYS A 22 -56.65 -163.78 -54.36
N GLU A 23 -57.97 -163.85 -54.14
CA GLU A 23 -58.63 -165.15 -54.02
C GLU A 23 -59.95 -165.12 -54.79
N ASN A 24 -60.13 -166.15 -55.62
CA ASN A 24 -61.26 -166.37 -56.51
C ASN A 24 -62.52 -166.77 -55.73
N SER A 25 -63.62 -166.07 -55.95
CA SER A 25 -64.92 -166.73 -56.15
C SER A 25 -65.72 -165.94 -57.18
N PHE A 26 -65.89 -166.51 -58.37
CA PHE A 26 -66.69 -165.92 -59.45
C PHE A 26 -68.15 -165.82 -58.99
N ASP A 27 -68.66 -164.59 -58.88
CA ASP A 27 -70.09 -164.31 -58.77
C ASP A 27 -70.52 -163.31 -59.85
N VAL A 28 -71.67 -163.53 -60.46
CA VAL A 28 -72.08 -163.01 -61.79
C VAL A 28 -72.56 -161.53 -61.72
N GLU A 29 -72.47 -160.90 -60.56
CA GLU A 29 -73.00 -159.55 -60.28
C GLU A 29 -72.01 -158.39 -60.62
N ASP A 30 -70.70 -158.65 -60.68
CA ASP A 30 -69.66 -157.61 -60.89
C ASP A 30 -69.60 -157.01 -62.32
N LEU A 31 -70.19 -157.68 -63.32
CA LEU A 31 -70.20 -157.22 -64.71
C LEU A 31 -71.19 -156.07 -64.99
N LEU A 32 -72.23 -155.91 -64.17
CA LEU A 32 -73.20 -154.82 -64.31
C LEU A 32 -72.67 -153.48 -63.75
N GLN A 33 -71.79 -153.52 -62.76
CA GLN A 33 -71.22 -152.34 -62.10
C GLN A 33 -70.08 -151.68 -62.91
N ILE A 34 -69.39 -152.45 -63.76
CA ILE A 34 -68.43 -151.92 -64.74
C ILE A 34 -69.16 -151.22 -65.91
N GLY A 35 -70.36 -151.68 -66.26
CA GLY A 35 -71.19 -151.06 -67.30
C GLY A 35 -71.69 -149.66 -66.94
N THR A 36 -72.02 -149.43 -65.67
CA THR A 36 -72.51 -148.15 -65.15
C THR A 36 -71.38 -147.12 -64.99
N THR A 37 -70.25 -147.53 -64.40
CA THR A 37 -69.06 -146.66 -64.23
C THR A 37 -68.49 -146.17 -65.55
N ARG A 38 -68.44 -147.03 -66.58
CA ARG A 38 -67.95 -146.63 -67.92
C ARG A 38 -68.88 -145.64 -68.64
N ARG A 39 -70.17 -145.64 -68.31
CA ARG A 39 -71.16 -144.69 -68.84
C ARG A 39 -71.03 -143.34 -68.14
N GLU A 40 -70.79 -143.34 -66.83
CA GLU A 40 -70.58 -142.13 -66.04
C GLU A 40 -69.25 -141.44 -66.40
N LEU A 41 -68.16 -142.20 -66.56
CA LEU A 41 -66.89 -141.64 -67.01
C LEU A 41 -66.96 -141.04 -68.43
N ARG A 42 -67.85 -141.56 -69.29
CA ARG A 42 -68.08 -140.99 -70.62
C ARG A 42 -68.79 -139.65 -70.53
N LYS A 43 -69.83 -139.55 -69.68
CA LYS A 43 -70.51 -138.28 -69.38
C LYS A 43 -69.55 -137.24 -68.78
N GLN A 44 -68.70 -137.64 -67.83
CA GLN A 44 -67.72 -136.73 -67.23
C GLN A 44 -66.66 -136.28 -68.24
N LYS A 45 -66.19 -137.18 -69.12
CA LYS A 45 -65.29 -136.84 -70.22
C LYS A 45 -65.92 -135.85 -71.20
N ASP A 46 -67.19 -136.02 -71.52
CA ASP A 46 -67.90 -135.13 -72.44
C ASP A 46 -68.16 -133.75 -71.77
N LEU A 47 -68.50 -133.71 -70.46
CA LEU A 47 -68.56 -132.47 -69.67
C LEU A 47 -67.20 -131.75 -69.60
N LEU A 48 -66.10 -132.49 -69.47
CA LEU A 48 -64.74 -131.93 -69.49
C LEU A 48 -64.39 -131.39 -70.87
N ARG A 49 -64.85 -132.05 -71.94
CA ARG A 49 -64.64 -131.59 -73.32
C ARG A 49 -65.43 -130.32 -73.63
N GLU A 50 -66.64 -130.17 -73.07
CA GLU A 50 -67.47 -128.97 -73.19
C GLU A 50 -66.95 -127.80 -72.32
N SER A 51 -66.32 -128.08 -71.18
CA SER A 51 -65.76 -127.05 -70.27
C SER A 51 -64.32 -126.63 -70.58
N GLN A 52 -63.55 -127.43 -71.34
CA GLN A 52 -62.18 -127.12 -71.74
C GLN A 52 -62.02 -125.76 -72.47
N PRO A 53 -62.87 -125.37 -73.44
CA PRO A 53 -62.75 -124.07 -74.10
C PRO A 53 -62.94 -122.90 -73.14
N HIS A 54 -63.88 -123.03 -72.18
CA HIS A 54 -64.14 -122.02 -71.15
C HIS A 54 -62.95 -121.87 -70.19
N SER A 55 -62.28 -122.97 -69.84
CA SER A 55 -61.06 -122.92 -69.01
C SER A 55 -59.90 -122.23 -69.72
N ILE A 56 -59.69 -122.47 -71.02
CA ILE A 56 -58.64 -121.84 -71.82
C ILE A 56 -58.92 -120.34 -72.00
N GLU A 57 -60.19 -119.97 -72.22
CA GLU A 57 -60.60 -118.57 -72.32
C GLU A 57 -60.44 -117.81 -71.00
N LEU A 58 -60.74 -118.46 -69.86
CA LEU A 58 -60.48 -117.89 -68.54
C LEU A 58 -58.98 -117.67 -68.30
N VAL A 59 -58.13 -118.63 -68.68
CA VAL A 59 -56.66 -118.48 -68.58
C VAL A 59 -56.16 -117.34 -69.46
N ARG A 60 -56.62 -117.23 -70.71
CA ARG A 60 -56.27 -116.09 -71.58
C ARG A 60 -56.69 -114.74 -71.00
N ARG A 61 -57.89 -114.66 -70.40
CA ARG A 61 -58.37 -113.44 -69.73
C ARG A 61 -57.52 -113.10 -68.52
N LEU A 62 -57.15 -114.10 -67.71
CA LEU A 62 -56.24 -113.92 -66.58
C LEU A 62 -54.84 -113.51 -67.03
N GLU A 63 -54.32 -114.07 -68.12
CA GLU A 63 -53.03 -113.65 -68.71
C GLU A 63 -53.10 -112.21 -69.22
N LEU A 64 -54.18 -111.80 -69.88
CA LEU A 64 -54.40 -110.42 -70.32
C LEU A 64 -54.50 -109.46 -69.12
N HIS A 65 -55.24 -109.83 -68.07
CA HIS A 65 -55.28 -109.04 -66.83
C HIS A 65 -53.91 -108.96 -66.16
N THR A 66 -53.15 -110.04 -66.15
CA THR A 66 -51.79 -110.07 -65.58
C THR A 66 -50.86 -109.16 -66.38
N LYS A 67 -50.95 -109.17 -67.71
CA LYS A 67 -50.19 -108.27 -68.59
C LYS A 67 -50.57 -106.81 -68.37
N SER A 68 -51.87 -106.48 -68.40
CA SER A 68 -52.36 -105.13 -68.13
C SER A 68 -51.98 -104.64 -66.73
N LEU A 69 -52.05 -105.50 -65.71
CA LEU A 69 -51.60 -105.17 -64.36
C LEU A 69 -50.09 -104.94 -64.29
N SER A 70 -49.29 -105.71 -65.03
CA SER A 70 -47.83 -105.52 -65.09
C SER A 70 -47.45 -104.21 -65.81
N GLU A 71 -48.19 -103.85 -66.86
CA GLU A 71 -48.01 -102.59 -67.58
C GLU A 71 -48.38 -101.39 -66.69
N SER A 72 -49.53 -101.44 -66.00
CA SER A 72 -49.90 -100.43 -65.01
C SER A 72 -48.86 -100.30 -63.89
N ARG A 73 -48.30 -101.41 -63.40
CA ARG A 73 -47.23 -101.39 -62.39
C ARG A 73 -45.95 -100.76 -62.92
N LEU A 74 -45.59 -101.00 -64.17
CA LEU A 74 -44.44 -100.35 -64.81
C LEU A 74 -44.67 -98.85 -64.97
N GLU A 75 -45.86 -98.44 -65.40
CA GLU A 75 -46.24 -97.02 -65.48
C GLU A 75 -46.23 -96.34 -64.11
N ASP A 76 -46.81 -96.97 -63.09
CA ASP A 76 -46.79 -96.46 -61.71
C ASP A 76 -45.36 -96.32 -61.19
N THR A 77 -44.51 -97.33 -61.44
CA THR A 77 -43.09 -97.27 -61.07
C THR A 77 -42.37 -96.12 -61.77
N ALA A 78 -42.65 -95.90 -63.06
CA ALA A 78 -42.07 -94.78 -63.81
C ALA A 78 -42.56 -93.42 -63.29
N ARG A 79 -43.85 -93.27 -62.96
CA ARG A 79 -44.40 -92.05 -62.35
C ARG A 79 -43.77 -91.77 -60.97
N ILE A 80 -43.63 -92.79 -60.14
CA ILE A 80 -42.99 -92.68 -58.82
C ILE A 80 -41.54 -92.21 -58.98
N GLN A 81 -40.76 -92.82 -59.88
CA GLN A 81 -39.37 -92.40 -60.13
C GLN A 81 -39.26 -90.96 -60.63
N MET A 82 -40.19 -90.51 -61.47
CA MET A 82 -40.24 -89.12 -61.92
C MET A 82 -40.52 -88.16 -60.74
N MET A 83 -41.51 -88.49 -59.90
CA MET A 83 -41.80 -87.72 -58.69
C MET A 83 -40.63 -87.72 -57.69
N GLU A 84 -39.93 -88.83 -57.51
CA GLU A 84 -38.74 -88.91 -56.66
C GLU A 84 -37.62 -87.98 -57.17
N LYS A 85 -37.45 -87.90 -58.49
CA LYS A 85 -36.49 -86.99 -59.12
C LYS A 85 -36.90 -85.53 -58.94
N GLU A 86 -38.18 -85.20 -59.10
CA GLU A 86 -38.72 -83.85 -58.85
C GLU A 86 -38.56 -83.46 -57.38
N LEU A 87 -38.91 -84.34 -56.44
CA LEU A 87 -38.71 -84.13 -55.00
C LEU A 87 -37.23 -83.87 -54.68
N LEU A 88 -36.31 -84.68 -55.24
CA LEU A 88 -34.88 -84.46 -55.05
C LEU A 88 -34.43 -83.10 -55.61
N ASN A 89 -35.00 -82.66 -56.72
CA ASN A 89 -34.71 -81.34 -57.29
C ASN A 89 -35.24 -80.22 -56.38
N CYS A 90 -36.46 -80.35 -55.87
CA CYS A 90 -37.03 -79.41 -54.90
C CYS A 90 -36.20 -79.34 -53.61
N TYR A 91 -35.73 -80.47 -53.09
CA TYR A 91 -34.84 -80.49 -51.91
C TYR A 91 -33.54 -79.71 -52.16
N LYS A 92 -32.91 -79.89 -53.32
CA LYS A 92 -31.70 -79.15 -53.70
C LYS A 92 -31.95 -77.64 -53.83
N GLU A 93 -33.09 -77.26 -54.39
CA GLU A 93 -33.48 -75.85 -54.52
C GLU A 93 -33.75 -75.22 -53.14
N ILE A 94 -34.41 -75.94 -52.24
CA ILE A 94 -34.63 -75.49 -50.85
C ILE A 94 -33.29 -75.29 -50.13
N ASP A 95 -32.34 -76.22 -50.28
CA ASP A 95 -31.02 -76.07 -49.66
C ASP A 95 -30.26 -74.86 -50.23
N TYR A 96 -30.29 -74.66 -51.55
CA TYR A 96 -29.69 -73.48 -52.19
C TYR A 96 -30.31 -72.15 -51.71
N LEU A 97 -31.64 -72.10 -51.60
CA LEU A 97 -32.35 -70.93 -51.08
C LEU A 97 -32.04 -70.69 -49.59
N ARG A 98 -31.88 -71.77 -48.81
CA ARG A 98 -31.48 -71.69 -47.40
C ARG A 98 -30.07 -71.12 -47.27
N ASP A 99 -29.12 -71.55 -48.09
CA ASP A 99 -27.76 -71.02 -48.10
C ASP A 99 -27.73 -69.53 -48.49
N GLN A 100 -28.51 -69.14 -49.50
CA GLN A 100 -28.68 -67.73 -49.86
C GLN A 100 -29.28 -66.91 -48.71
N LEU A 101 -30.30 -67.45 -48.02
CA LEU A 101 -30.91 -66.78 -46.88
C LEU A 101 -29.91 -66.60 -45.74
N ILE A 102 -29.09 -67.62 -45.44
CA ILE A 102 -28.03 -67.55 -44.43
C ILE A 102 -27.00 -66.48 -44.82
N PHE A 103 -26.59 -66.42 -46.08
CA PHE A 103 -25.66 -65.40 -46.56
C PHE A 103 -26.23 -63.99 -46.41
N ARG A 104 -27.47 -63.76 -46.88
CA ARG A 104 -28.16 -62.48 -46.72
C ARG A 104 -28.38 -62.10 -45.27
N SER A 105 -28.68 -63.07 -44.40
CA SER A 105 -28.80 -62.83 -42.96
C SER A 105 -27.48 -62.36 -42.34
N LYS A 106 -26.34 -62.92 -42.76
CA LYS A 106 -25.02 -62.45 -42.32
C LYS A 106 -24.71 -61.03 -42.82
N GLU A 107 -25.05 -60.73 -44.08
CA GLU A 107 -24.89 -59.39 -44.65
C GLU A 107 -25.72 -58.35 -43.88
N VAL A 108 -26.98 -58.67 -43.56
CA VAL A 108 -27.86 -57.81 -42.74
C VAL A 108 -27.30 -57.62 -41.33
N ASN A 109 -26.78 -58.67 -40.69
CA ASN A 109 -26.18 -58.54 -39.35
C ASN A 109 -24.94 -57.62 -39.37
N TYR A 110 -24.06 -57.77 -40.37
CA TYR A 110 -22.90 -56.89 -40.54
C TYR A 110 -23.31 -55.43 -40.75
N LEU A 111 -24.31 -55.19 -41.61
CA LEU A 111 -24.83 -53.84 -41.83
C LEU A 111 -25.48 -53.27 -40.56
N ASN A 112 -26.17 -54.10 -39.78
CA ASN A 112 -26.79 -53.66 -38.53
C ASN A 112 -25.74 -53.26 -37.49
N GLU A 113 -24.66 -54.03 -37.34
CA GLU A 113 -23.52 -53.66 -36.47
C GLU A 113 -22.88 -52.33 -36.91
N HIS A 114 -22.68 -52.13 -38.21
CA HIS A 114 -22.16 -50.88 -38.74
C HIS A 114 -23.11 -49.70 -38.50
N LEU A 115 -24.43 -49.91 -38.62
CA LEU A 115 -25.42 -48.88 -38.28
C LEU A 115 -25.36 -48.51 -36.79
N HIS A 116 -25.22 -49.48 -35.90
CA HIS A 116 -25.11 -49.21 -34.46
C HIS A 116 -23.82 -48.43 -34.13
N ASP A 117 -22.70 -48.73 -34.77
CA ASP A 117 -21.45 -47.96 -34.62
C ASP A 117 -21.61 -46.50 -35.12
N LEU A 118 -22.31 -46.30 -36.24
CA LEU A 118 -22.61 -44.96 -36.74
C LEU A 118 -23.58 -44.20 -35.83
N GLU A 119 -24.62 -44.85 -35.31
CA GLU A 119 -25.55 -44.26 -34.35
C GLU A 119 -24.83 -43.85 -33.06
N PHE A 120 -23.90 -44.68 -32.58
CA PHE A 120 -23.06 -44.35 -31.43
C PHE A 120 -22.19 -43.12 -31.69
N LYS A 121 -21.48 -43.08 -32.84
CA LYS A 121 -20.66 -41.92 -33.23
C LYS A 121 -21.49 -40.66 -33.41
N LEU A 122 -22.72 -40.76 -33.92
CA LEU A 122 -23.62 -39.63 -34.05
C LEU A 122 -24.07 -39.09 -32.69
N ALA A 123 -24.34 -39.98 -31.73
CA ALA A 123 -24.65 -39.59 -30.36
C ALA A 123 -23.45 -38.90 -29.68
N GLU A 124 -22.24 -39.42 -29.86
CA GLU A 124 -21.00 -38.80 -29.36
C GLU A 124 -20.78 -37.41 -29.98
N SER A 125 -21.03 -37.26 -31.28
CA SER A 125 -20.96 -35.96 -31.98
C SER A 125 -21.94 -34.93 -31.41
N ARG A 126 -23.13 -35.35 -30.95
CA ARG A 126 -24.10 -34.44 -30.32
C ARG A 126 -23.61 -33.97 -28.95
N ASN A 127 -23.03 -34.86 -28.14
CA ASN A 127 -22.45 -34.48 -26.86
C ASN A 127 -21.31 -33.46 -27.03
N LEU A 128 -20.48 -33.65 -28.06
CA LEU A 128 -19.41 -32.70 -28.38
C LEU A 128 -19.97 -31.33 -28.79
N GLU A 129 -21.08 -31.30 -29.53
CA GLU A 129 -21.77 -30.05 -29.90
C GLU A 129 -22.28 -29.30 -28.66
N GLU A 130 -22.85 -30.02 -27.68
CA GLU A 130 -23.27 -29.43 -26.40
C GLU A 130 -22.09 -28.87 -25.61
N GLU A 131 -20.96 -29.58 -25.54
CA GLU A 131 -19.74 -29.11 -24.87
C GLU A 131 -19.16 -27.85 -25.55
N VAL A 132 -19.14 -27.82 -26.89
CA VAL A 132 -18.72 -26.63 -27.66
C VAL A 132 -19.63 -25.43 -27.38
N ASN A 133 -20.94 -25.66 -27.25
CA ASN A 133 -21.89 -24.60 -26.91
C ASN A 133 -21.66 -24.09 -25.47
N SER A 134 -21.45 -25.00 -24.50
CA SER A 134 -21.11 -24.62 -23.12
C SER A 134 -19.84 -23.75 -23.06
N LEU A 135 -18.78 -24.17 -23.76
CA LEU A 135 -17.53 -23.40 -23.84
C LEU A 135 -17.71 -22.03 -24.51
N ARG A 136 -18.60 -21.94 -25.51
CA ARG A 136 -18.93 -20.67 -26.17
C ARG A 136 -19.65 -19.72 -25.22
N ASP A 137 -20.57 -20.23 -24.41
CA ASP A 137 -21.29 -19.45 -23.41
C ASP A 137 -20.34 -18.98 -22.30
N GLU A 138 -19.48 -19.85 -21.78
CA GLU A 138 -18.42 -19.49 -20.82
C GLU A 138 -17.49 -18.40 -21.37
N LEU A 139 -17.08 -18.50 -22.64
CA LEU A 139 -16.27 -17.48 -23.30
C LEU A 139 -17.03 -16.14 -23.43
N CYS A 140 -18.35 -16.17 -23.65
CA CYS A 140 -19.18 -14.96 -23.73
C CYS A 140 -19.28 -14.27 -22.37
N MET A 141 -19.52 -15.06 -21.31
CA MET A 141 -19.55 -14.57 -19.93
C MET A 141 -18.20 -13.98 -19.52
N SER A 142 -17.10 -14.70 -19.77
CA SER A 142 -15.75 -14.24 -19.46
C SER A 142 -15.38 -12.94 -20.19
N LYS A 143 -15.78 -12.79 -21.46
CA LYS A 143 -15.59 -11.53 -22.20
C LYS A 143 -16.37 -10.37 -21.58
N SER A 144 -17.57 -10.63 -21.10
CA SER A 144 -18.41 -9.62 -20.45
C SER A 144 -17.83 -9.20 -19.10
N GLU A 145 -17.35 -10.15 -18.30
CA GLU A 145 -16.63 -9.89 -17.04
C GLU A 145 -15.36 -9.08 -17.28
N HIS A 146 -14.57 -9.43 -18.30
CA HIS A 146 -13.37 -8.68 -18.66
C HIS A 146 -13.68 -7.23 -19.07
N LEU A 147 -14.79 -7.00 -19.77
CA LEU A 147 -15.22 -5.65 -20.13
C LEU A 147 -15.59 -4.82 -18.89
N LEU A 148 -16.29 -5.42 -17.93
CA LEU A 148 -16.63 -4.77 -16.66
C LEU A 148 -15.39 -4.41 -15.85
N LEU A 149 -14.43 -5.35 -15.75
CA LEU A 149 -13.16 -5.10 -15.06
C LEU A 149 -12.35 -3.98 -15.73
N LEU A 150 -12.33 -3.91 -17.07
CA LEU A 150 -11.68 -2.80 -17.77
C LEU A 150 -12.33 -1.46 -17.44
N GLN A 151 -13.67 -1.40 -17.39
CA GLN A 151 -14.41 -0.18 -17.04
C GLN A 151 -14.15 0.23 -15.58
N GLU A 152 -14.07 -0.73 -14.65
CA GLU A 152 -13.72 -0.47 -13.26
C GLU A 152 -12.28 0.06 -13.14
N LEU A 153 -11.34 -0.51 -13.90
CA LEU A 153 -9.95 -0.06 -13.94
C LEU A 153 -9.85 1.37 -14.50
N GLU A 154 -10.57 1.69 -15.57
CA GLU A 154 -10.66 3.05 -16.12
C GLU A 154 -11.23 4.04 -15.09
N SER A 155 -12.29 3.66 -14.37
CA SER A 155 -12.83 4.50 -13.29
C SER A 155 -11.82 4.73 -12.16
N LYS A 156 -11.05 3.71 -11.80
CA LYS A 156 -10.03 3.80 -10.76
C LYS A 156 -8.82 4.62 -11.20
N GLU A 157 -8.45 4.56 -12.47
CA GLU A 157 -7.43 5.41 -13.07
C GLU A 157 -7.83 6.89 -12.99
N ILE A 158 -9.09 7.22 -13.30
CA ILE A 158 -9.61 8.59 -13.17
C ILE A 158 -9.59 9.06 -11.70
N GLU A 159 -9.98 8.19 -10.75
CA GLU A 159 -9.94 8.49 -9.31
C GLU A 159 -8.49 8.75 -8.84
N LEU A 160 -7.53 7.95 -9.31
CA LEU A 160 -6.10 8.14 -9.02
C LEU A 160 -5.57 9.46 -9.60
N GLN A 161 -5.94 9.81 -10.83
CA GLN A 161 -5.56 11.10 -11.42
C GLN A 161 -6.12 12.29 -10.63
N CYS A 162 -7.37 12.20 -10.18
CA CYS A 162 -7.96 13.20 -9.28
C CYS A 162 -7.20 13.29 -7.96
N SER A 163 -6.87 12.16 -7.34
CA SER A 163 -6.08 12.13 -6.09
C SER A 163 -4.69 12.72 -6.29
N SER A 164 -4.02 12.42 -7.42
CA SER A 164 -2.73 13.00 -7.78
C SER A 164 -2.79 14.53 -7.87
N LEU A 165 -3.81 15.08 -8.53
CA LEU A 165 -4.01 16.54 -8.63
C LEU A 165 -4.27 17.18 -7.26
N THR A 166 -4.96 16.48 -6.35
CA THR A 166 -5.15 16.99 -4.98
C THR A 166 -3.88 16.96 -4.15
N LEU A 167 -3.03 15.95 -4.36
CA LEU A 167 -1.71 15.88 -3.71
C LEU A 167 -0.79 16.99 -4.20
N GLU A 168 -0.77 17.28 -5.50
CA GLU A 168 0.03 18.38 -6.06
C GLU A 168 -0.41 19.74 -5.50
N LYS A 169 -1.72 19.99 -5.42
CA LYS A 169 -2.26 21.21 -4.77
C LYS A 169 -1.87 21.27 -3.29
N LEU A 170 -1.92 20.14 -2.58
CA LEU A 170 -1.52 20.10 -1.17
C LEU A 170 -0.02 20.41 -1.03
N GLU A 171 0.82 19.86 -1.89
CA GLU A 171 2.27 20.12 -1.91
C GLU A 171 2.57 21.60 -2.19
N GLU A 172 1.84 22.22 -3.12
CA GLU A 172 1.93 23.66 -3.40
C GLU A 172 1.56 24.49 -2.16
N THR A 173 0.46 24.14 -1.47
CA THR A 173 0.05 24.86 -0.24
C THR A 173 1.02 24.66 0.93
N ILE A 174 1.61 23.47 1.07
CA ILE A 174 2.65 23.22 2.09
C ILE A 174 3.90 24.03 1.75
N SER A 175 4.28 24.09 0.48
CA SER A 175 5.44 24.88 0.03
C SER A 175 5.23 26.38 0.24
N SER A 176 4.03 26.90 -0.05
CA SER A 176 3.70 28.30 0.20
C SER A 176 3.69 28.64 1.69
N LEU A 177 3.09 27.78 2.52
CA LEU A 177 3.04 27.97 3.97
C LEU A 177 4.45 27.89 4.59
N THR A 178 5.28 26.97 4.10
CA THR A 178 6.67 26.85 4.56
C THR A 178 7.45 28.12 4.23
N LEU A 179 7.29 28.66 3.01
CA LEU A 179 7.92 29.91 2.62
C LEU A 179 7.45 31.09 3.47
N GLU A 180 6.14 31.21 3.74
CA GLU A 180 5.58 32.25 4.60
C GLU A 180 6.17 32.18 6.01
N SER A 181 6.21 30.99 6.61
CA SER A 181 6.81 30.80 7.94
C SER A 181 8.31 31.14 7.98
N LEU A 182 9.07 30.83 6.93
CA LEU A 182 10.49 31.17 6.84
C LEU A 182 10.70 32.69 6.73
N CYS A 183 9.85 33.37 5.96
CA CYS A 183 9.86 34.83 5.88
C CYS A 183 9.53 35.48 7.23
N GLU A 184 8.53 34.97 7.95
CA GLU A 184 8.21 35.44 9.32
C GLU A 184 9.38 35.23 10.28
N ILE A 185 10.05 34.08 10.23
CA ILE A 185 11.22 33.79 11.06
C ILE A 185 12.36 34.77 10.77
N GLU A 186 12.68 35.02 9.50
CA GLU A 186 13.76 35.95 9.14
C GLU A 186 13.40 37.40 9.52
N SER A 187 12.13 37.79 9.41
CA SER A 187 11.65 39.08 9.90
C SER A 187 11.85 39.22 11.41
N MET A 188 11.42 38.21 12.20
CA MET A 188 11.63 38.22 13.65
C MET A 188 13.11 38.28 14.02
N LYS A 189 13.97 37.59 13.27
CA LYS A 189 15.42 37.62 13.47
C LYS A 189 15.99 39.02 13.22
N LEU A 190 15.55 39.72 12.18
CA LEU A 190 15.91 41.12 11.94
C LEU A 190 15.48 42.02 13.11
N ASP A 191 14.25 41.87 13.59
CA ASP A 191 13.73 42.63 14.74
C ASP A 191 14.55 42.35 16.02
N ILE A 192 14.92 41.09 16.27
CA ILE A 192 15.79 40.70 17.39
C ILE A 192 17.15 41.39 17.26
N THR A 193 17.79 41.37 16.08
CA THR A 193 19.09 42.03 15.90
C THR A 193 19.01 43.56 16.08
N ALA A 194 17.90 44.19 15.68
CA ALA A 194 17.67 45.60 15.89
C ALA A 194 17.49 45.92 17.39
N LEU A 195 16.79 45.07 18.13
CA LEU A 195 16.63 45.19 19.58
C LEU A 195 17.94 44.97 20.33
N GLU A 196 18.76 44.00 19.93
CA GLU A 196 20.10 43.77 20.49
C GLU A 196 20.99 45.01 20.31
N GLN A 197 20.98 45.63 19.14
CA GLN A 197 21.72 46.85 18.89
C GLN A 197 21.20 48.02 19.74
N ALA A 198 19.88 48.20 19.84
CA ALA A 198 19.29 49.24 20.66
C ALA A 198 19.62 49.07 22.16
N LEU A 199 19.66 47.82 22.64
CA LEU A 199 20.06 47.50 24.01
C LEU A 199 21.54 47.83 24.25
N PHE A 200 22.43 47.49 23.30
CA PHE A 200 23.83 47.84 23.38
C PHE A 200 24.04 49.37 23.46
N ASP A 201 23.33 50.12 22.62
CA ASP A 201 23.38 51.59 22.63
C ASP A 201 22.85 52.16 23.95
N ALA A 202 21.75 51.61 24.49
CA ALA A 202 21.20 52.02 25.78
C ALA A 202 22.17 51.75 26.94
N MET A 203 22.85 50.60 26.94
CA MET A 203 23.89 50.28 27.92
C MET A 203 25.06 51.26 27.84
N LYS A 204 25.48 51.64 26.63
CA LYS A 204 26.54 52.64 26.43
C LYS A 204 26.14 54.00 27.00
N ILE A 205 24.91 54.46 26.72
CA ILE A 205 24.39 55.72 27.28
C ILE A 205 24.32 55.65 28.81
N GLN A 206 23.95 54.49 29.36
CA GLN A 206 23.93 54.29 30.82
C GLN A 206 25.34 54.40 31.42
N GLU A 207 26.35 53.78 30.80
CA GLU A 207 27.75 53.87 31.23
C GLU A 207 28.25 55.33 31.20
N GLU A 208 27.98 56.05 30.11
CA GLU A 208 28.30 57.48 29.97
C GLU A 208 27.60 58.30 31.06
N SER A 209 26.33 58.02 31.35
CA SER A 209 25.57 58.69 32.43
C SER A 209 26.16 58.43 33.83
N ILE A 210 26.61 57.20 34.11
CA ILE A 210 27.30 56.87 35.37
C ILE A 210 28.59 57.68 35.49
N GLN A 211 29.39 57.72 34.41
CA GLN A 211 30.64 58.47 34.37
C GLN A 211 30.42 59.98 34.57
N GLU A 212 29.42 60.57 33.92
CA GLU A 212 29.02 61.97 34.11
C GLU A 212 28.56 62.23 35.55
N LYS A 213 27.82 61.29 36.16
CA LYS A 213 27.40 61.40 37.56
C LYS A 213 28.58 61.44 38.51
N ASP A 214 29.59 60.60 38.28
CA ASP A 214 30.80 60.58 39.09
C ASP A 214 31.63 61.85 38.93
N GLN A 215 31.71 62.39 37.70
CA GLN A 215 32.32 63.69 37.45
C GLN A 215 31.59 64.81 38.20
N LEU A 216 30.25 64.84 38.09
CA LEU A 216 29.43 65.84 38.77
C LEU A 216 29.56 65.74 40.29
N LYS A 217 29.60 64.52 40.83
CA LYS A 217 29.84 64.28 42.25
C LYS A 217 31.19 64.85 42.70
N GLY A 218 32.25 64.63 41.92
CA GLY A 218 33.57 65.22 42.19
C GLY A 218 33.54 66.76 42.21
N ILE A 219 32.83 67.38 41.26
CA ILE A 219 32.67 68.85 41.23
C ILE A 219 31.88 69.35 42.45
N ILE A 220 30.83 68.63 42.87
CA ILE A 220 30.04 68.98 44.05
C ILE A 220 30.90 68.89 45.32
N GLU A 221 31.68 67.82 45.48
CA GLU A 221 32.59 67.64 46.62
C GLU A 221 33.63 68.77 46.69
N GLU A 222 34.23 69.13 45.54
CA GLU A 222 35.17 70.26 45.45
C GLU A 222 34.49 71.59 45.79
N SER A 223 33.29 71.86 45.24
CA SER A 223 32.54 73.08 45.53
C SER A 223 32.13 73.19 47.01
N GLN A 224 31.74 72.07 47.63
CA GLN A 224 31.46 71.99 49.06
C GLN A 224 32.72 72.28 49.88
N PHE A 225 33.86 71.72 49.50
CA PHE A 225 35.15 71.98 50.14
C PHE A 225 35.54 73.46 50.04
N GLN A 226 35.40 74.07 48.86
CA GLN A 226 35.65 75.49 48.67
C GLN A 226 34.69 76.37 49.47
N SER A 227 33.40 76.03 49.52
CA SER A 227 32.41 76.72 50.35
C SER A 227 32.76 76.66 51.83
N GLN A 228 33.21 75.50 52.32
CA GLN A 228 33.64 75.34 53.71
C GLN A 228 34.87 76.20 54.02
N ARG A 229 35.86 76.19 53.13
CA ARG A 229 37.05 77.06 53.24
C ARG A 229 36.68 78.55 53.24
N ALA A 230 35.74 78.94 52.39
CA ALA A 230 35.23 80.31 52.34
C ALA A 230 34.50 80.70 53.65
N LYS A 231 33.69 79.80 54.22
CA LYS A 231 33.04 80.01 55.53
C LYS A 231 34.06 80.19 56.65
N GLU A 232 35.14 79.40 56.66
CA GLU A 232 36.23 79.56 57.63
C GLU A 232 36.94 80.90 57.49
N ASN A 233 37.22 81.32 56.25
CA ASN A 233 37.78 82.64 55.97
C ASN A 233 36.85 83.77 56.43
N VAL A 234 35.53 83.66 56.20
CA VAL A 234 34.55 84.64 56.68
C VAL A 234 34.57 84.72 58.20
N LYS A 235 34.55 83.58 58.91
CA LYS A 235 34.66 83.57 60.38
C LYS A 235 35.94 84.25 60.89
N TYR A 236 37.06 84.03 60.20
CA TYR A 236 38.32 84.69 60.52
C TYR A 236 38.24 86.21 60.34
N ILE A 237 37.65 86.67 59.23
CA ILE A 237 37.46 88.11 58.95
C ILE A 237 36.46 88.74 59.92
N GLU A 238 35.36 88.06 60.26
CA GLU A 238 34.39 88.53 61.25
C GLU A 238 35.06 88.74 62.61
N LYS A 239 35.92 87.81 63.03
CA LYS A 239 36.70 87.95 64.26
C LYS A 239 37.66 89.14 64.22
N GLN A 240 38.34 89.36 63.09
CA GLN A 240 39.19 90.53 62.89
C GLN A 240 38.37 91.83 62.92
N ASN A 241 37.20 91.85 62.28
CA ASN A 241 36.30 92.99 62.29
C ASN A 241 35.76 93.29 63.68
N GLU A 242 35.47 92.29 64.50
CA GLU A 242 35.05 92.47 65.89
C GLU A 242 36.17 93.07 66.75
N ASP A 243 37.40 92.54 66.64
CA ASP A 243 38.60 93.10 67.31
C ASP A 243 38.86 94.56 66.89
N LEU A 244 38.69 94.87 65.60
CA LEU A 244 38.77 96.26 65.09
C LEU A 244 37.64 97.15 65.62
N ARG A 245 36.42 96.62 65.75
CA ARG A 245 35.25 97.36 66.28
C ARG A 245 35.43 97.65 67.77
N GLU A 246 35.97 96.70 68.52
CA GLU A 246 36.34 96.88 69.93
C GLU A 246 37.43 97.95 70.07
N LYS A 247 38.49 97.89 69.25
CA LYS A 247 39.52 98.95 69.19
C LYS A 247 38.95 100.31 68.80
N PHE A 248 38.03 100.36 67.84
CA PHE A 248 37.39 101.60 67.42
C PHE A 248 36.50 102.19 68.51
N THR A 249 35.71 101.39 69.22
CA THR A 249 34.88 101.85 70.34
C THR A 249 35.73 102.26 71.56
N ALA A 250 36.84 101.57 71.82
CA ALA A 250 37.84 101.99 72.82
C ALA A 250 38.48 103.35 72.45
N SER A 251 38.85 103.52 71.19
CA SER A 251 39.33 104.79 70.62
C SER A 251 38.26 105.88 70.72
N GLU A 252 37.02 105.62 70.30
CA GLU A 252 35.91 106.56 70.36
C GLU A 252 35.59 106.98 71.81
N LYS A 253 35.66 106.03 72.76
CA LYS A 253 35.54 106.31 74.19
C LYS A 253 36.71 107.17 74.67
N SER A 254 37.95 106.85 74.30
CA SER A 254 39.12 107.67 74.61
C SER A 254 39.01 109.08 74.04
N ILE A 255 38.44 109.24 72.83
CA ILE A 255 38.17 110.53 72.20
C ILE A 255 37.06 111.27 72.97
N LYS A 256 35.96 110.62 73.34
CA LYS A 256 34.88 111.21 74.15
C LYS A 256 35.37 111.64 75.53
N ASP A 257 36.15 110.80 76.21
CA ASP A 257 36.76 111.10 77.50
C ASP A 257 37.74 112.28 77.39
N PHE A 258 38.52 112.36 76.29
CA PHE A 258 39.35 113.52 75.97
C PHE A 258 38.50 114.79 75.79
N PHE A 259 37.47 114.76 74.94
CA PHE A 259 36.59 115.92 74.74
C PHE A 259 35.82 116.31 76.02
N GLN A 260 35.43 115.36 76.86
CA GLN A 260 34.78 115.60 78.15
C GLN A 260 35.75 116.21 79.16
N SER A 261 36.99 115.71 79.26
CA SER A 261 38.06 116.30 80.08
C SER A 261 38.43 117.72 79.61
N THR A 262 38.40 117.95 78.29
CA THR A 262 38.66 119.29 77.72
C THR A 262 37.51 120.25 77.94
N LYS A 263 36.26 119.74 77.97
CA LYS A 263 35.05 120.49 78.32
C LYS A 263 35.01 120.85 79.80
N GLU A 264 35.36 119.92 80.69
CA GLU A 264 35.47 120.17 82.15
C GLU A 264 36.57 121.19 82.48
N ARG A 265 37.66 121.24 81.69
CA ARG A 265 38.68 122.31 81.73
C ARG A 265 38.20 123.66 81.21
N LEU A 266 37.09 123.72 80.47
CA LEU A 266 36.52 124.94 79.90
C LEU A 266 35.40 125.52 80.78
N GLU A 267 34.77 124.69 81.62
CA GLU A 267 33.70 125.08 82.55
C GLU A 267 34.20 125.48 83.95
N SER A 268 35.50 125.32 84.24
CA SER A 268 36.14 125.99 85.39
C SER A 268 36.43 127.45 85.03
N GLU A 269 35.73 128.39 85.69
CA GLU A 269 36.04 129.82 85.65
C GLU A 269 37.48 130.06 86.13
N ASP A 270 38.43 130.15 85.21
CA ASP A 270 39.66 130.93 85.36
C ASP A 270 40.26 131.25 83.97
N GLU A 271 40.61 132.52 83.79
CA GLU A 271 40.96 133.16 82.53
C GLU A 271 42.26 132.65 81.91
N GLN A 272 42.23 131.99 80.72
CA GLN A 272 43.29 132.06 79.70
C GLN A 272 42.89 131.39 78.36
N PRO A 273 43.23 131.97 77.19
CA PRO A 273 42.91 131.38 75.89
C PRO A 273 43.87 130.23 75.53
N LEU A 274 43.32 129.08 75.17
CA LEU A 274 44.07 127.90 74.71
C LEU A 274 44.72 128.15 73.34
N ASN A 275 46.05 127.95 73.27
CA ASN A 275 46.84 127.96 72.05
C ASN A 275 46.52 126.72 71.20
N ALA A 276 46.04 126.92 69.96
CA ALA A 276 45.65 125.86 69.03
C ALA A 276 46.76 124.81 68.78
N MET A 277 48.04 125.16 68.94
CA MET A 277 49.16 124.23 68.81
C MET A 277 49.18 123.12 69.88
N CYS A 278 48.76 123.40 71.13
CA CYS A 278 48.73 122.37 72.18
C CYS A 278 47.55 121.40 72.00
N PHE A 279 46.42 121.89 71.48
CA PHE A 279 45.24 121.07 71.21
C PHE A 279 45.51 120.01 70.14
N PHE A 280 46.24 120.37 69.07
CA PHE A 280 46.62 119.41 68.02
C PHE A 280 47.76 118.46 68.43
N ALA A 281 48.64 118.87 69.34
CA ALA A 281 49.68 117.99 69.89
C ALA A 281 49.09 116.86 70.77
N GLU A 282 48.10 117.17 71.63
CA GLU A 282 47.39 116.15 72.42
C GLU A 282 46.48 115.25 71.56
N LEU A 283 45.80 115.80 70.54
CA LEU A 283 45.03 114.99 69.57
C LEU A 283 45.91 113.97 68.82
N SER A 284 47.18 114.30 68.57
CA SER A 284 48.13 113.46 67.83
C SER A 284 48.56 112.19 68.59
N HIS A 285 48.49 112.20 69.93
CA HIS A 285 48.79 111.03 70.76
C HIS A 285 47.61 110.04 70.86
N VAL A 286 46.39 110.47 70.52
CA VAL A 286 45.15 109.66 70.61
C VAL A 286 44.77 109.02 69.26
N LEU A 287 45.23 109.57 68.12
CA LEU A 287 45.02 109.02 66.77
C LEU A 287 46.36 108.69 66.09
N PRO A 288 46.96 107.50 66.31
CA PRO A 288 48.09 107.06 65.52
C PRO A 288 47.57 106.48 64.20
N VAL A 289 47.45 107.31 63.16
CA VAL A 289 47.39 106.77 61.80
C VAL A 289 48.79 106.24 61.48
N SER A 290 48.99 104.94 61.70
CA SER A 290 50.31 104.32 61.60
C SER A 290 50.67 103.96 60.16
N ASN A 291 51.94 104.13 59.81
CA ASN A 291 52.52 103.90 58.48
C ASN A 291 52.39 102.42 58.01
N GLU A 292 52.01 101.50 58.90
CA GLU A 292 51.73 100.09 58.63
C GLU A 292 50.59 99.86 57.63
N VAL A 293 49.54 100.71 57.62
CA VAL A 293 48.40 100.53 56.71
C VAL A 293 48.80 100.78 55.25
N ARG A 294 49.70 101.73 55.01
CA ARG A 294 50.24 102.02 53.67
C ARG A 294 51.16 100.88 53.18
N ASN A 295 52.01 100.36 54.07
CA ASN A 295 52.92 99.27 53.74
C ASN A 295 52.21 97.93 53.48
N CYS A 296 51.05 97.69 54.11
CA CYS A 296 50.25 96.49 53.88
C CYS A 296 49.61 96.49 52.47
N PHE A 297 49.14 97.65 52.00
CA PHE A 297 48.62 97.81 50.64
C PHE A 297 49.72 97.63 49.57
N ASP A 298 50.94 98.13 49.81
CA ASP A 298 52.08 97.95 48.91
C ASP A 298 52.58 96.49 48.86
N ALA A 299 52.46 95.75 49.97
CA ALA A 299 52.81 94.32 50.03
C ALA A 299 51.81 93.42 49.29
N ILE A 300 50.53 93.79 49.29
CA ILE A 300 49.47 93.07 48.56
C ILE A 300 49.61 93.31 47.05
N MET A 301 49.89 94.55 46.63
CA MET A 301 50.16 94.87 45.21
C MET A 301 51.40 94.14 44.67
N LYS A 302 52.50 94.09 45.43
CA LYS A 302 53.71 93.33 45.04
C LYS A 302 53.52 91.81 44.98
N LYS A 303 52.56 91.24 45.73
CA LYS A 303 52.25 89.80 45.68
C LYS A 303 51.37 89.40 44.49
N LEU A 304 50.63 90.34 43.90
CA LEU A 304 49.83 90.11 42.70
C LEU A 304 50.66 90.15 41.41
N GLU A 305 51.75 90.91 41.37
CA GLU A 305 52.60 91.06 40.17
C GLU A 305 53.63 89.93 39.93
N LEU A 306 53.90 89.06 40.91
CA LEU A 306 54.97 88.04 40.83
C LEU A 306 54.51 86.60 40.54
N SER A 307 53.22 86.35 40.34
CA SER A 307 52.72 85.02 39.92
C SER A 307 52.63 84.90 38.40
N GLN A 308 53.77 85.08 37.71
CA GLN A 308 53.85 84.73 36.29
C GLN A 308 53.78 83.21 36.12
N ASN A 309 52.68 82.78 35.53
CA ASN A 309 52.28 81.43 35.12
C ASN A 309 53.21 80.75 34.08
N VAL A 310 54.54 80.84 34.21
CA VAL A 310 55.44 80.27 33.18
C VAL A 310 55.39 78.73 33.14
N ASN A 311 55.25 78.06 34.29
CA ASN A 311 55.18 76.59 34.35
C ASN A 311 53.83 76.02 33.87
N LEU A 312 52.74 76.74 34.10
CA LEU A 312 51.39 76.36 33.65
C LEU A 312 51.22 76.56 32.14
N ILE A 313 51.83 77.60 31.57
CA ILE A 313 51.78 77.87 30.12
C ILE A 313 52.52 76.77 29.34
N ASP A 314 53.72 76.38 29.76
CA ASP A 314 54.48 75.30 29.09
C ASP A 314 53.77 73.94 29.15
N LYS A 315 53.06 73.66 30.25
CA LYS A 315 52.29 72.41 30.42
C LYS A 315 50.99 72.42 29.62
N VAL A 316 50.30 73.56 29.53
CA VAL A 316 49.12 73.74 28.68
C VAL A 316 49.50 73.67 27.19
N GLU A 317 50.66 74.20 26.81
CA GLU A 317 51.17 74.09 25.44
C GLU A 317 51.59 72.64 25.10
N GLY A 318 52.20 71.92 26.06
CA GLY A 318 52.50 70.49 25.93
C GLY A 318 51.25 69.61 25.76
N MET A 319 50.21 69.85 26.57
CA MET A 319 48.91 69.18 26.42
C MET A 319 48.25 69.55 25.08
N GLY A 320 48.37 70.80 24.62
CA GLY A 320 47.88 71.23 23.31
C GLY A 320 48.52 70.47 22.14
N LYS A 321 49.83 70.22 22.20
CA LYS A 321 50.57 69.43 21.19
C LYS A 321 50.15 67.95 21.20
N GLN A 322 49.89 67.39 22.38
CA GLN A 322 49.44 66.00 22.53
C GLN A 322 47.99 65.81 22.04
N ILE A 323 47.12 66.79 22.29
CA ILE A 323 45.75 66.82 21.76
C ILE A 323 45.76 66.89 20.22
N HIS A 324 46.61 67.73 19.62
CA HIS A 324 46.75 67.80 18.16
C HIS A 324 47.24 66.47 17.58
N GLN A 325 48.20 65.80 18.21
CA GLN A 325 48.66 64.48 17.78
C GLN A 325 47.55 63.42 17.85
N HIS A 326 46.74 63.42 18.91
CA HIS A 326 45.60 62.53 19.00
C HIS A 326 44.52 62.85 17.95
N GLU A 327 44.29 64.13 17.64
CA GLU A 327 43.37 64.55 16.59
C GLU A 327 43.82 64.10 15.19
N ASP A 328 45.12 64.17 14.91
CA ASP A 328 45.70 63.73 13.63
C ASP A 328 45.61 62.20 13.47
N VAL A 329 45.89 61.43 14.52
CA VAL A 329 45.72 59.96 14.51
C VAL A 329 44.25 59.58 14.31
N VAL A 330 43.32 60.30 14.94
CA VAL A 330 41.87 60.07 14.74
C VAL A 330 41.44 60.41 13.30
N LYS A 331 41.99 61.47 12.69
CA LYS A 331 41.75 61.79 11.28
C LYS A 331 42.28 60.69 10.36
N GLN A 332 43.48 60.18 10.62
CA GLN A 332 44.07 59.09 9.86
C GLN A 332 43.24 57.80 9.98
N LEU A 333 42.86 57.39 11.19
CA LEU A 333 42.02 56.21 11.42
C LEU A 333 40.63 56.35 10.79
N LYS A 334 40.05 57.55 10.77
CA LYS A 334 38.79 57.80 10.06
C LYS A 334 38.92 57.63 8.55
N GLU A 335 40.07 58.00 7.98
CA GLU A 335 40.31 57.85 6.54
C GLU A 335 40.60 56.39 6.18
N GLU A 336 41.40 55.69 6.98
CA GLU A 336 41.62 54.24 6.85
C GLU A 336 40.30 53.46 6.96
N LEU A 337 39.43 53.80 7.92
CA LEU A 337 38.11 53.19 8.05
C LEU A 337 37.21 53.44 6.83
N LYS A 338 37.29 54.61 6.20
CA LYS A 338 36.55 54.90 4.97
C LYS A 338 37.08 54.08 3.80
N GLN A 339 38.39 53.92 3.67
CA GLN A 339 39.00 53.11 2.62
C GLN A 339 38.67 51.64 2.79
N GLU A 340 38.77 51.10 4.00
CA GLU A 340 38.43 49.70 4.29
C GLU A 340 36.94 49.43 4.02
N LYS A 341 36.07 50.38 4.37
CA LYS A 341 34.64 50.30 4.07
C LYS A 341 34.34 50.33 2.56
N LEU A 342 35.08 51.15 1.79
CA LEU A 342 34.93 51.19 0.33
C LEU A 342 35.38 49.88 -0.29
N LYS A 343 36.52 49.34 0.15
CA LYS A 343 37.07 48.07 -0.33
C LYS A 343 36.15 46.89 -0.01
N ALA A 344 35.63 46.80 1.21
CA ALA A 344 34.67 45.77 1.58
C ALA A 344 33.36 45.86 0.77
N LYS A 345 32.97 47.08 0.36
CA LYS A 345 31.82 47.29 -0.51
C LYS A 345 32.08 46.80 -1.94
N GLU A 346 33.24 47.11 -2.51
CA GLU A 346 33.65 46.61 -3.83
C GLU A 346 33.73 45.07 -3.84
N GLU A 347 34.36 44.46 -2.83
CA GLU A 347 34.44 42.99 -2.71
C GLU A 347 33.05 42.33 -2.56
N ALA A 348 32.10 42.98 -1.87
CA ALA A 348 30.73 42.49 -1.77
C ALA A 348 29.95 42.62 -3.10
N GLU A 349 30.20 43.68 -3.88
CA GLU A 349 29.61 43.86 -5.21
C GLU A 349 30.16 42.81 -6.20
N ASP A 350 31.48 42.57 -6.19
CA ASP A 350 32.13 41.53 -7.01
C ASP A 350 31.58 40.13 -6.69
N LEU A 351 31.44 39.77 -5.40
CA LEU A 351 30.87 38.49 -4.99
C LEU A 351 29.41 38.35 -5.45
N THR A 352 28.63 39.43 -5.39
CA THR A 352 27.24 39.43 -5.84
C THR A 352 27.16 39.20 -7.35
N GLN A 353 28.07 39.79 -8.12
CA GLN A 353 28.18 39.59 -9.56
C GLN A 353 28.56 38.15 -9.92
N GLU A 354 29.57 37.56 -9.27
CA GLU A 354 29.94 36.16 -9.48
C GLU A 354 28.78 35.20 -9.15
N MET A 355 28.01 35.51 -8.10
CA MET A 355 26.84 34.74 -7.73
C MET A 355 25.70 34.86 -8.75
N ALA A 356 25.51 36.03 -9.36
CA ALA A 356 24.56 36.21 -10.44
C ALA A 356 24.97 35.44 -11.70
N GLU A 357 26.25 35.45 -12.07
CA GLU A 357 26.79 34.69 -13.21
C GLU A 357 26.66 33.18 -13.00
N LEU A 358 26.94 32.69 -11.80
CA LEU A 358 26.75 31.28 -11.47
C LEU A 358 25.27 30.88 -11.54
N ARG A 359 24.36 31.72 -11.02
CA ARG A 359 22.91 31.48 -11.12
C ARG A 359 22.47 31.41 -12.57
N TYR A 360 22.90 32.35 -13.41
CA TYR A 360 22.56 32.34 -14.84
C TYR A 360 23.05 31.06 -15.52
N LYS A 361 24.29 30.65 -15.26
CA LYS A 361 24.87 29.43 -15.83
C LYS A 361 24.13 28.16 -15.38
N MET A 362 23.75 28.08 -14.10
CA MET A 362 22.96 26.98 -13.56
C MET A 362 21.58 26.91 -14.22
N THR A 363 20.92 28.06 -14.38
CA THR A 363 19.62 28.16 -15.07
C THR A 363 19.71 27.68 -16.52
N CYS A 364 20.73 28.10 -17.27
CA CYS A 364 20.94 27.62 -18.65
C CYS A 364 21.10 26.10 -18.71
N LEU A 365 21.90 25.51 -17.81
CA LEU A 365 22.08 24.05 -17.75
C LEU A 365 20.77 23.32 -17.39
N LEU A 366 19.96 23.89 -16.50
CA LEU A 366 18.65 23.34 -16.15
C LEU A 366 17.67 23.40 -17.33
N ASP A 367 17.68 24.49 -18.11
CA ASP A 367 16.84 24.63 -19.30
C ASP A 367 17.29 23.67 -20.42
N GLU A 368 18.60 23.48 -20.62
CA GLU A 368 19.12 22.46 -21.52
C GLU A 368 18.68 21.05 -21.11
N GLU A 369 18.68 20.75 -19.82
CA GLU A 369 18.26 19.44 -19.31
C GLU A 369 16.75 19.23 -19.43
N ARG A 370 15.94 20.27 -19.19
CA ARG A 370 14.50 20.25 -19.47
C ARG A 370 14.23 19.95 -20.95
N ASN A 371 14.94 20.63 -21.86
CA ASN A 371 14.80 20.39 -23.29
C ASN A 371 15.21 18.97 -23.68
N ARG A 372 16.30 18.42 -23.11
CA ARG A 372 16.67 17.01 -23.32
C ARG A 372 15.58 16.05 -22.87
N ARG A 373 14.98 16.27 -21.70
CA ARG A 373 13.90 15.42 -21.17
C ARG A 373 12.69 15.41 -22.10
N VAL A 374 12.27 16.58 -22.59
CA VAL A 374 11.18 16.70 -23.57
C VAL A 374 11.50 15.92 -24.85
N CYS A 375 12.73 16.01 -25.38
CA CYS A 375 13.12 15.23 -26.56
C CYS A 375 13.07 13.71 -26.33
N ILE A 376 13.52 13.24 -25.15
CA ILE A 376 13.50 11.82 -24.78
C ILE A 376 12.06 11.33 -24.63
N GLU A 377 11.22 12.10 -23.94
CA GLU A 377 9.81 11.80 -23.76
C GLU A 377 9.09 11.71 -25.10
N GLN A 378 9.29 12.68 -25.98
CA GLN A 378 8.68 12.67 -27.32
C GLN A 378 9.13 11.46 -28.15
N ALA A 379 10.42 11.09 -28.10
CA ALA A 379 10.93 9.88 -28.75
C ALA A 379 10.31 8.60 -28.17
N SER A 380 10.09 8.56 -26.85
CA SER A 380 9.46 7.42 -26.18
C SER A 380 7.98 7.27 -26.59
N LEU A 381 7.23 8.37 -26.65
CA LEU A 381 5.83 8.39 -27.09
C LEU A 381 5.69 7.98 -28.56
N GLN A 382 6.61 8.43 -29.42
CA GLN A 382 6.66 7.98 -30.82
C GLN A 382 6.91 6.46 -30.90
N ARG A 383 7.82 5.93 -30.08
CA ARG A 383 8.11 4.50 -30.05
C ARG A 383 6.93 3.67 -29.54
N ILE A 384 6.24 4.15 -28.51
CA ILE A 384 5.01 3.51 -28.02
C ILE A 384 3.95 3.50 -29.12
N SER A 385 3.75 4.63 -29.81
CA SER A 385 2.81 4.74 -30.94
C SER A 385 3.14 3.76 -32.08
N GLU A 386 4.43 3.60 -32.42
CA GLU A 386 4.88 2.60 -33.40
C GLU A 386 4.58 1.16 -32.94
N LEU A 387 4.85 0.84 -31.67
CA LEU A 387 4.62 -0.49 -31.10
C LEU A 387 3.11 -0.80 -31.03
N GLU A 388 2.28 0.17 -30.66
CA GLU A 388 0.82 0.02 -30.69
C GLU A 388 0.29 -0.19 -32.12
N ALA A 389 0.85 0.52 -33.10
CA ALA A 389 0.51 0.31 -34.50
C ALA A 389 0.97 -1.07 -35.01
N GLN A 390 2.10 -1.58 -34.50
CA GLN A 390 2.59 -2.93 -34.79
C GLN A 390 1.67 -3.99 -34.19
N ILE A 391 1.28 -3.85 -32.93
CA ILE A 391 0.34 -4.76 -32.25
C ILE A 391 -1.02 -4.76 -32.96
N LYS A 392 -1.55 -3.59 -33.35
CA LYS A 392 -2.80 -3.50 -34.12
C LYS A 392 -2.71 -4.19 -35.49
N ARG A 393 -1.53 -4.20 -36.13
CA ARG A 393 -1.30 -4.90 -37.40
C ARG A 393 -1.15 -6.41 -37.21
N ASP A 394 -0.48 -6.85 -36.14
CA ASP A 394 -0.28 -8.27 -35.83
C ASP A 394 -1.59 -8.93 -35.36
N VAL A 395 -2.47 -8.20 -34.68
CA VAL A 395 -3.84 -8.66 -34.33
C VAL A 395 -4.75 -8.80 -35.57
N LYS A 396 -4.46 -8.12 -36.68
CA LYS A 396 -5.24 -8.18 -37.93
C LYS A 396 -4.75 -9.22 -38.95
N LYS A 397 -3.68 -9.98 -38.68
CA LYS A 397 -3.19 -11.04 -39.57
C LYS A 397 -3.75 -12.41 -39.16
N PRO A 398 -4.48 -13.13 -40.03
CA PRO A 398 -4.75 -14.54 -39.80
C PRO A 398 -3.50 -15.36 -40.15
N ALA A 399 -3.25 -16.40 -39.36
CA ALA A 399 -2.11 -17.30 -39.51
C ALA A 399 -2.06 -17.97 -40.89
N SER A 400 -0.95 -17.80 -41.60
CA SER A 400 -0.46 -18.78 -42.57
C SER A 400 1.07 -18.71 -42.66
N ASN A 401 1.69 -19.89 -42.56
CA ASN A 401 3.11 -20.21 -42.67
C ASN A 401 3.79 -19.60 -43.91
N GLU A 402 5.03 -19.12 -43.77
CA GLU A 402 6.20 -19.73 -44.46
C GLU A 402 7.57 -19.11 -44.09
N MET A 403 8.58 -19.96 -44.28
CA MET A 403 10.04 -19.93 -44.09
C MET A 403 10.84 -18.63 -44.40
N LEU A 404 11.96 -18.46 -43.67
CA LEU A 404 13.19 -17.60 -43.81
C LEU A 404 13.76 -17.38 -45.24
N PRO A 405 14.77 -16.49 -45.54
CA PRO A 405 15.80 -15.85 -44.67
C PRO A 405 16.22 -14.36 -44.97
N LEU A 406 17.06 -13.81 -44.07
CA LEU A 406 17.85 -12.54 -44.17
C LEU A 406 18.91 -12.56 -45.30
N PRO A 407 19.36 -11.40 -45.88
CA PRO A 407 20.50 -10.62 -45.31
C PRO A 407 20.44 -9.08 -45.58
N GLY A 408 21.32 -8.29 -44.94
CA GLY A 408 21.23 -6.82 -44.83
C GLY A 408 22.13 -5.96 -45.73
N ARG A 409 22.16 -4.63 -45.46
CA ARG A 409 23.28 -3.66 -45.60
C ARG A 409 22.80 -2.19 -45.47
N ILE A 410 23.47 -1.44 -44.59
CA ILE A 410 24.10 -0.09 -44.76
C ILE A 410 23.22 1.14 -45.12
N SER A 411 23.32 2.16 -44.24
CA SER A 411 23.08 3.64 -44.29
C SER A 411 23.26 4.36 -45.66
N PRO A 412 22.85 5.65 -45.88
CA PRO A 412 22.89 6.78 -44.91
C PRO A 412 21.80 7.89 -44.99
N GLU A 413 21.93 8.80 -44.00
CA GLU A 413 21.34 10.14 -43.79
C GLU A 413 21.29 11.07 -45.02
N PRO A 414 20.45 12.14 -45.01
CA PRO A 414 21.03 13.46 -44.72
C PRO A 414 20.16 14.45 -43.90
N SER A 415 20.85 15.52 -43.51
CA SER A 415 20.65 16.61 -42.54
C SER A 415 19.85 17.86 -42.99
N MET A 416 19.59 18.75 -42.00
CA MET A 416 19.30 20.22 -42.04
C MET A 416 17.84 20.62 -42.34
N ALA A 417 17.16 21.59 -41.71
CA ALA A 417 17.39 22.58 -40.64
C ALA A 417 16.00 23.23 -40.30
N PRO A 418 15.84 24.02 -39.21
CA PRO A 418 14.53 24.37 -38.64
C PRO A 418 13.96 25.70 -39.17
N LYS A 419 12.63 25.85 -39.16
CA LYS A 419 11.94 27.12 -39.38
C LYS A 419 11.34 27.62 -38.07
N ASN A 420 11.86 28.73 -37.60
CA ASN A 420 11.29 29.55 -36.54
C ASN A 420 10.20 30.44 -37.14
N SER A 421 9.09 30.62 -36.43
CA SER A 421 8.24 31.81 -36.57
C SER A 421 7.70 32.21 -35.20
N SER A 422 8.31 33.28 -34.68
CA SER A 422 7.92 34.12 -33.55
C SER A 422 6.51 34.66 -33.73
N TRP A 423 5.67 34.63 -32.69
CA TRP A 423 4.65 35.66 -32.42
C TRP A 423 4.42 35.75 -30.91
N ASN A 424 4.65 36.94 -30.34
CA ASN A 424 4.42 37.29 -28.93
C ASN A 424 3.10 38.08 -28.78
N PRO A 425 2.57 38.20 -27.55
CA PRO A 425 1.17 38.49 -27.23
C PRO A 425 0.91 39.96 -26.88
N PHE A 426 -0.33 40.42 -27.08
CA PHE A 426 -1.13 41.36 -26.25
C PHE A 426 -2.27 41.90 -27.12
N ASP A 427 -3.53 41.60 -26.76
CA ASP A 427 -4.56 42.65 -26.74
C ASP A 427 -5.75 42.21 -25.87
N ASP A 428 -6.21 43.17 -25.07
CA ASP A 428 -7.35 43.10 -24.16
C ASP A 428 -8.68 43.08 -24.91
N GLU A 429 -9.68 42.35 -24.42
CA GLU A 429 -11.08 42.80 -24.49
C GLU A 429 -11.99 42.09 -23.48
N LYS A 430 -13.09 42.77 -23.15
CA LYS A 430 -13.68 42.90 -21.81
C LYS A 430 -15.13 42.39 -21.78
N GLU A 431 -15.50 41.78 -20.64
CA GLU A 431 -16.84 41.62 -20.01
C GLU A 431 -18.00 40.87 -20.72
N ALA A 432 -18.61 39.93 -19.98
CA ALA A 432 -19.97 40.10 -19.42
C ALA A 432 -20.38 38.92 -18.51
N ALA A 433 -20.97 39.26 -17.36
CA ALA A 433 -21.48 38.35 -16.34
C ALA A 433 -22.76 37.59 -16.76
N LYS A 434 -22.95 36.37 -16.22
CA LYS A 434 -24.21 35.91 -15.59
C LYS A 434 -24.07 34.54 -14.92
N SER A 435 -24.42 34.51 -13.64
CA SER A 435 -24.70 33.37 -12.77
C SER A 435 -25.92 32.55 -13.21
N PHE A 436 -25.94 31.24 -12.93
CA PHE A 436 -27.04 30.58 -12.19
C PHE A 436 -26.54 29.26 -11.56
N SER A 437 -26.88 29.12 -10.29
CA SER A 437 -26.57 28.05 -9.32
C SER A 437 -27.51 26.85 -9.47
N LEU A 438 -27.10 25.66 -9.00
CA LEU A 438 -27.71 24.95 -7.85
C LEU A 438 -27.27 23.48 -7.75
N ASN A 439 -26.68 23.11 -6.59
CA ASN A 439 -27.07 22.01 -5.67
C ASN A 439 -25.88 21.54 -4.79
N PRO A 440 -26.09 20.95 -3.59
CA PRO A 440 -26.57 21.62 -2.37
C PRO A 440 -25.96 20.98 -1.08
N PHE A 441 -24.87 21.50 -0.53
CA PHE A 441 -24.41 21.24 0.85
C PHE A 441 -23.41 22.33 1.26
N ASP A 442 -23.89 23.57 1.30
CA ASP A 442 -23.27 24.64 2.08
C ASP A 442 -24.41 25.20 2.93
N ASP A 443 -24.46 24.77 4.18
CA ASP A 443 -25.06 25.56 5.26
C ASP A 443 -23.87 26.11 6.04
N ASP A 444 -23.85 27.43 6.13
CA ASP A 444 -22.81 28.29 6.65
C ASP A 444 -22.43 27.98 8.11
N ASP A 445 -21.14 28.12 8.43
CA ASP A 445 -20.69 28.65 9.72
C ASP A 445 -19.42 29.50 9.45
N ASP A 446 -19.70 30.77 9.13
CA ASP A 446 -18.78 31.91 8.99
C ASP A 446 -18.17 32.34 10.33
N ASP A 447 -17.42 31.48 11.02
CA ASP A 447 -16.78 31.84 12.32
C ASP A 447 -15.23 31.86 12.29
N LYS A 448 -14.59 31.53 11.15
CA LYS A 448 -13.12 31.31 11.12
C LYS A 448 -12.25 32.56 10.93
N GLU A 449 -12.80 33.72 10.56
CA GLU A 449 -11.99 34.95 10.42
C GLU A 449 -11.80 35.72 11.74
N VAL A 450 -12.60 35.43 12.78
CA VAL A 450 -12.47 36.09 14.09
C VAL A 450 -11.47 35.34 15.01
N GLU A 451 -11.31 34.02 14.85
CA GLU A 451 -10.41 33.18 15.67
C GLU A 451 -8.92 33.47 15.47
N LYS A 452 -8.48 33.86 14.26
CA LYS A 452 -7.06 34.21 14.01
C LYS A 452 -6.64 35.54 14.66
N ARG A 453 -7.59 36.43 14.98
CA ARG A 453 -7.29 37.71 15.66
C ARG A 453 -7.35 37.61 17.19
N PHE A 454 -8.07 36.64 17.74
CA PHE A 454 -8.08 36.40 19.19
C PHE A 454 -6.90 35.55 19.68
N THR A 455 -6.34 34.68 18.84
CA THR A 455 -5.23 33.77 19.20
C THR A 455 -3.86 34.46 19.24
N SER A 456 -3.66 35.56 18.51
CA SER A 456 -2.39 36.31 18.53
C SER A 456 -2.19 37.16 19.80
N SER A 457 -3.27 37.49 20.52
CA SER A 457 -3.22 38.35 21.71
C SER A 457 -3.02 37.59 23.04
N LEU A 458 -2.98 36.25 23.03
CA LEU A 458 -2.90 35.41 24.24
C LEU A 458 -1.55 34.68 24.41
N LYS A 459 -0.51 35.03 23.65
CA LYS A 459 0.86 34.57 23.94
C LYS A 459 1.45 35.38 25.10
N PRO A 460 1.89 34.74 26.21
CA PRO A 460 2.44 35.48 27.34
C PRO A 460 3.88 35.89 27.04
N SER A 461 4.04 37.11 26.54
CA SER A 461 5.28 37.86 26.72
C SER A 461 5.17 38.61 28.05
N GLY A 462 5.71 38.04 29.13
CA GLY A 462 5.78 38.69 30.44
C GLY A 462 5.28 37.85 31.61
N GLY A 463 6.01 37.90 32.74
CA GLY A 463 5.84 37.03 33.90
C GLY A 463 4.43 37.01 34.53
N LYS A 464 4.17 35.91 35.25
CA LYS A 464 2.88 35.48 35.86
C LYS A 464 2.21 36.45 36.85
N GLU A 465 2.67 37.69 36.98
CA GLU A 465 2.25 38.62 38.04
C GLU A 465 1.25 39.69 37.59
N ASN A 466 0.93 39.82 36.29
CA ASN A 466 0.07 40.89 35.76
C ASN A 466 -1.16 40.42 34.92
N GLN A 467 -1.53 39.14 34.94
CA GLN A 467 -2.71 38.64 34.20
C GLN A 467 -3.99 38.72 35.05
N THR A 468 -5.09 39.17 34.46
CA THR A 468 -6.38 39.20 35.14
C THR A 468 -6.94 37.78 35.30
N VAL A 469 -7.63 37.50 36.40
CA VAL A 469 -8.20 36.16 36.71
C VAL A 469 -9.07 35.65 35.55
N GLN A 470 -9.79 36.54 34.88
CA GLN A 470 -10.69 36.21 33.78
C GLN A 470 -9.95 35.79 32.50
N GLU A 471 -8.78 36.36 32.18
CA GLU A 471 -7.95 35.94 31.05
C GLU A 471 -7.32 34.55 31.28
N LEU A 472 -6.92 34.27 32.52
CA LEU A 472 -6.41 32.96 32.93
C LEU A 472 -7.50 31.88 32.84
N GLU A 473 -8.73 32.22 33.22
CA GLU A 473 -9.90 31.33 33.08
C GLU A 473 -10.22 31.04 31.61
N SER A 474 -10.25 32.06 30.73
CA SER A 474 -10.46 31.87 29.29
C SER A 474 -9.36 31.04 28.64
N TYR A 475 -8.10 31.25 29.02
CA TYR A 475 -6.98 30.44 28.53
C TYR A 475 -7.08 28.97 28.99
N ALA A 476 -7.47 28.73 30.25
CA ALA A 476 -7.65 27.38 30.77
C ALA A 476 -8.79 26.63 30.04
N VAL A 477 -9.90 27.31 29.75
CA VAL A 477 -11.01 26.74 28.98
C VAL A 477 -10.56 26.40 27.56
N TYR A 478 -9.94 27.34 26.84
CA TYR A 478 -9.45 27.13 25.48
C TYR A 478 -8.47 25.94 25.40
N ASN A 479 -7.47 25.91 26.27
CA ASN A 479 -6.48 24.83 26.27
C ASN A 479 -7.11 23.47 26.64
N SER A 480 -8.12 23.46 27.52
CA SER A 480 -8.87 22.24 27.84
C SER A 480 -9.70 21.74 26.65
N GLU A 481 -10.28 22.64 25.87
CA GLU A 481 -11.06 22.28 24.69
C GLU A 481 -10.17 21.71 23.58
N GLU A 482 -9.04 22.36 23.30
CA GLU A 482 -8.03 21.87 22.33
C GLU A 482 -7.47 20.50 22.73
N THR A 483 -7.19 20.28 24.02
CA THR A 483 -6.76 18.99 24.54
C THR A 483 -7.83 17.92 24.33
N THR A 484 -9.10 18.25 24.58
CA THR A 484 -10.24 17.32 24.39
C THR A 484 -10.42 16.94 22.92
N LYS A 485 -10.36 17.93 22.01
CA LYS A 485 -10.42 17.71 20.56
C LYS A 485 -9.29 16.79 20.10
N THR A 486 -8.08 17.00 20.61
CA THR A 486 -6.91 16.18 20.28
C THR A 486 -7.08 14.74 20.77
N VAL A 487 -7.53 14.53 22.02
CA VAL A 487 -7.77 13.18 22.57
C VAL A 487 -8.88 12.46 21.79
N GLN A 488 -9.95 13.17 21.42
CA GLN A 488 -11.02 12.60 20.61
C GLN A 488 -10.55 12.22 19.19
N GLY A 489 -9.67 13.04 18.59
CA GLY A 489 -9.00 12.71 17.33
C GLY A 489 -8.17 11.43 17.44
N CYS A 490 -7.39 11.29 18.52
CA CYS A 490 -6.60 10.08 18.79
C CYS A 490 -7.49 8.84 18.96
N LEU A 491 -8.63 8.97 19.66
CA LEU A 491 -9.60 7.89 19.86
C LEU A 491 -10.19 7.43 18.52
N LYS A 492 -10.57 8.37 17.64
CA LYS A 492 -11.08 8.05 16.30
C LYS A 492 -10.05 7.26 15.48
N VAL A 493 -8.80 7.72 15.46
CA VAL A 493 -7.71 7.04 14.73
C VAL A 493 -7.45 5.64 15.30
N ALA A 494 -7.39 5.51 16.63
CA ALA A 494 -7.18 4.21 17.27
C ALA A 494 -8.32 3.22 16.95
N GLU A 495 -9.55 3.69 16.80
CA GLU A 495 -10.71 2.86 16.48
C GLU A 495 -10.69 2.40 15.02
N GLU A 496 -10.27 3.27 14.10
CA GLU A 496 -10.00 2.93 12.70
C GLU A 496 -8.91 1.84 12.60
N ILE A 497 -7.80 1.99 13.34
CA ILE A 497 -6.74 0.98 13.41
C ILE A 497 -7.28 -0.34 13.98
N ARG A 498 -8.16 -0.30 14.98
CA ARG A 498 -8.76 -1.51 15.57
C ARG A 498 -9.60 -2.27 14.54
N CYS A 499 -10.38 -1.56 13.74
CA CYS A 499 -11.18 -2.13 12.66
C CYS A 499 -10.29 -2.82 11.61
N ASP A 500 -9.22 -2.16 11.18
CA ASP A 500 -8.32 -2.70 10.16
C ASP A 500 -7.43 -3.84 10.67
N ALA A 501 -6.97 -3.77 11.92
CA ALA A 501 -6.29 -4.88 12.59
C ALA A 501 -7.19 -6.12 12.68
N SER A 502 -8.48 -5.94 12.97
CA SER A 502 -9.45 -7.03 13.00
C SER A 502 -9.62 -7.71 11.62
N LYS A 503 -9.73 -6.93 10.55
CA LYS A 503 -9.76 -7.47 9.17
C LYS A 503 -8.48 -8.23 8.84
N THR A 504 -7.33 -7.66 9.20
CA THR A 504 -6.02 -8.25 8.96
C THR A 504 -5.87 -9.58 9.69
N LEU A 505 -6.32 -9.67 10.94
CA LEU A 505 -6.28 -10.92 11.72
C LEU A 505 -7.14 -12.03 11.10
N VAL A 506 -8.31 -11.67 10.53
CA VAL A 506 -9.16 -12.62 9.80
C VAL A 506 -8.46 -13.14 8.54
N MET A 507 -7.88 -12.24 7.74
CA MET A 507 -7.12 -12.60 6.54
C MET A 507 -5.92 -13.49 6.89
N LEU A 508 -5.20 -13.17 7.96
CA LEU A 508 -4.05 -13.95 8.41
C LEU A 508 -4.47 -15.38 8.81
N ASN A 509 -5.61 -15.55 9.50
CA ASN A 509 -6.12 -16.88 9.81
C ASN A 509 -6.50 -17.67 8.55
N GLU A 510 -7.13 -17.03 7.56
CA GLU A 510 -7.47 -17.66 6.28
C GLU A 510 -6.21 -18.11 5.50
N GLN A 511 -5.17 -17.28 5.49
CA GLN A 511 -3.87 -17.60 4.90
C GLN A 511 -3.21 -18.81 5.61
N GLY A 512 -3.25 -18.84 6.95
CA GLY A 512 -2.76 -20.00 7.72
C GLY A 512 -3.48 -21.31 7.38
N ASP A 513 -4.82 -21.26 7.23
CA ASP A 513 -5.60 -22.41 6.77
C ASP A 513 -5.21 -22.83 5.34
N GLN A 514 -4.92 -21.87 4.46
CA GLN A 514 -4.44 -22.16 3.09
C GLN A 514 -3.06 -22.84 3.09
N ILE A 515 -2.13 -22.41 3.93
CA ILE A 515 -0.82 -23.05 4.11
C ILE A 515 -1.01 -24.50 4.58
N THR A 516 -1.89 -24.72 5.56
CA THR A 516 -2.21 -26.06 6.06
C THR A 516 -2.80 -26.96 4.96
N ARG A 517 -3.74 -26.46 4.15
CA ARG A 517 -4.30 -27.21 3.00
C ARG A 517 -3.22 -27.54 1.97
N THR A 518 -2.27 -26.65 1.76
CA THR A 518 -1.17 -26.85 0.80
C THR A 518 -0.18 -27.91 1.28
N HIS A 519 0.13 -27.93 2.57
CA HIS A 519 0.87 -29.05 3.19
C HIS A 519 0.17 -30.39 2.96
N GLN A 520 -1.14 -30.45 3.19
CA GLN A 520 -1.90 -31.69 2.97
C GLN A 520 -1.82 -32.16 1.51
N LYS A 521 -2.02 -31.25 0.54
CA LYS A 521 -1.86 -31.55 -0.88
C LYS A 521 -0.45 -32.06 -1.20
N THR A 522 0.58 -31.49 -0.58
CA THR A 522 1.98 -31.92 -0.77
C THR A 522 2.22 -33.34 -0.26
N VAL A 523 1.62 -33.71 0.87
CA VAL A 523 1.63 -35.09 1.39
C VAL A 523 0.90 -36.05 0.46
N ASP A 524 -0.27 -35.66 -0.05
CA ASP A 524 -1.04 -36.50 -0.98
C ASP A 524 -0.26 -36.73 -2.29
N LEU A 525 0.37 -35.67 -2.82
CA LEU A 525 1.26 -35.78 -3.97
C LEU A 525 2.46 -36.69 -3.70
N ASP A 526 3.05 -36.66 -2.50
CA ASP A 526 4.11 -37.61 -2.13
C ASP A 526 3.60 -39.07 -2.15
N HIS A 527 2.37 -39.30 -1.67
CA HIS A 527 1.78 -40.63 -1.68
C HIS A 527 1.58 -41.13 -3.12
N HIS A 528 1.05 -40.28 -4.01
CA HIS A 528 0.89 -40.58 -5.43
C HIS A 528 2.23 -40.80 -6.13
N LEU A 529 3.21 -39.93 -5.88
CA LEU A 529 4.54 -40.06 -6.43
C LEU A 529 5.22 -41.35 -5.96
N SER A 530 5.13 -41.68 -4.67
CA SER A 530 5.65 -42.93 -4.12
C SER A 530 5.02 -44.17 -4.77
N ARG A 531 3.74 -44.12 -5.12
CA ARG A 531 3.07 -45.19 -5.89
C ARG A 531 3.60 -45.25 -7.33
N GLY A 532 3.75 -44.11 -7.99
CA GLY A 532 4.32 -44.01 -9.34
C GLY A 532 5.76 -44.52 -9.41
N GLU A 533 6.60 -44.13 -8.44
CA GLU A 533 7.98 -44.59 -8.30
C GLU A 533 8.07 -46.12 -8.17
N LYS A 534 7.17 -46.75 -7.39
CA LYS A 534 7.09 -48.22 -7.28
C LYS A 534 6.76 -48.89 -8.61
N ILE A 535 5.85 -48.30 -9.40
CA ILE A 535 5.48 -48.81 -10.73
C ILE A 535 6.67 -48.67 -11.70
N LEU A 536 7.29 -47.49 -11.76
CA LEU A 536 8.49 -47.24 -12.57
C LEU A 536 9.67 -48.17 -12.17
N GLY A 537 9.79 -48.50 -10.89
CA GLY A 537 10.76 -49.47 -10.39
C GLY A 537 10.50 -50.89 -10.90
N ARG A 538 9.22 -51.32 -10.97
CA ARG A 538 8.80 -52.64 -11.47
C ARG A 538 8.88 -52.78 -12.99
N LEU A 539 8.62 -51.71 -13.73
CA LEU A 539 8.71 -51.65 -15.20
C LEU A 539 10.13 -51.84 -15.75
N GLY A 540 11.14 -51.90 -14.88
CA GLY A 540 12.50 -52.26 -15.26
C GLY A 540 12.71 -53.76 -15.60
N GLY A 541 11.69 -54.61 -15.52
CA GLY A 541 11.84 -56.06 -15.73
C GLY A 541 12.08 -56.51 -17.18
N VAL A 542 13.04 -57.43 -17.35
CA VAL A 542 13.56 -58.13 -18.56
C VAL A 542 14.60 -57.40 -19.44
N PHE A 543 14.58 -56.07 -19.60
CA PHE A 543 15.54 -55.36 -20.48
C PHE A 543 16.20 -54.07 -19.93
N SER A 544 16.05 -53.72 -18.64
CA SER A 544 16.74 -52.55 -18.05
C SER A 544 17.10 -52.73 -16.56
N ARG A 545 18.09 -51.97 -16.05
CA ARG A 545 18.48 -52.02 -14.61
C ARG A 545 17.31 -51.59 -13.72
N THR A 546 17.08 -52.31 -12.61
CA THR A 546 16.10 -51.93 -11.59
C THR A 546 16.47 -50.58 -10.98
N TRP A 547 15.50 -49.66 -10.92
CA TRP A 547 15.70 -48.31 -10.38
C TRP A 547 15.05 -48.19 -9.01
N LYS A 548 15.76 -47.60 -8.05
CA LYS A 548 15.23 -47.23 -6.73
C LYS A 548 15.27 -45.71 -6.60
N PRO A 549 14.15 -45.06 -6.23
CA PRO A 549 14.14 -43.62 -5.99
C PRO A 549 15.06 -43.29 -4.82
N LYS A 550 15.82 -42.20 -4.93
CA LYS A 550 16.56 -41.63 -3.79
C LYS A 550 15.62 -40.69 -3.04
N LYS A 551 15.42 -40.97 -1.75
CA LYS A 551 14.65 -40.11 -0.84
C LYS A 551 15.62 -39.50 0.15
N SER A 552 15.81 -38.18 0.11
CA SER A 552 16.68 -37.45 1.04
C SER A 552 15.97 -37.20 2.36
N ARG A 553 14.65 -37.02 2.33
CA ARG A 553 13.81 -36.68 3.47
C ARG A 553 12.41 -37.28 3.33
N SER A 554 11.75 -37.56 4.45
CA SER A 554 10.32 -37.90 4.48
C SER A 554 9.48 -36.64 4.46
N ILE A 555 8.59 -36.52 3.47
CA ILE A 555 7.63 -35.41 3.40
C ILE A 555 6.65 -35.57 4.57
N THR A 556 6.68 -34.61 5.51
CA THR A 556 5.87 -34.64 6.73
C THR A 556 4.74 -33.63 6.59
N GLY A 557 3.52 -33.98 7.03
CA GLY A 557 2.36 -33.09 6.96
C GLY A 557 2.44 -31.87 7.87
N PRO A 558 1.35 -31.07 7.95
CA PRO A 558 1.34 -29.86 8.75
C PRO A 558 1.78 -30.17 10.18
N VAL A 559 2.78 -29.43 10.68
CA VAL A 559 3.24 -29.56 12.06
C VAL A 559 2.17 -28.93 12.95
N ILE A 560 1.18 -29.71 13.37
CA ILE A 560 0.22 -29.28 14.38
C ILE A 560 0.97 -29.29 15.71
N THR A 561 1.62 -28.19 16.04
CA THR A 561 2.09 -27.92 17.40
C THR A 561 0.86 -27.99 18.31
N LYS A 562 0.76 -29.07 19.09
CA LYS A 562 -0.22 -29.22 20.16
C LYS A 562 0.17 -28.24 21.27
N GLY A 563 -0.35 -27.03 21.16
CA GLY A 563 -0.21 -25.98 22.16
C GLY A 563 -0.83 -24.71 21.59
N ASP A 564 -1.95 -24.30 22.15
CA ASP A 564 -2.66 -23.05 21.87
C ASP A 564 -3.38 -22.95 20.52
N SER A 565 -4.58 -23.55 20.50
CA SER A 565 -5.61 -23.23 19.52
C SER A 565 -6.18 -21.82 19.75
N PRO A 566 -6.01 -20.85 18.83
CA PRO A 566 -6.61 -19.51 18.95
C PRO A 566 -8.14 -19.53 18.84
N LYS A 567 -8.70 -20.64 18.34
CA LYS A 567 -10.14 -20.83 18.11
C LYS A 567 -11.01 -20.64 19.36
N ARG A 568 -10.45 -20.73 20.58
CA ARG A 568 -11.23 -20.57 21.82
C ARG A 568 -11.36 -19.12 22.31
N LYS A 569 -10.48 -18.19 21.90
CA LYS A 569 -10.54 -16.78 22.33
C LYS A 569 -11.38 -15.89 21.38
N VAL A 570 -11.43 -16.21 20.09
CA VAL A 570 -12.16 -15.37 19.10
C VAL A 570 -13.69 -15.55 19.16
N ILE A 571 -14.16 -16.73 19.58
CA ILE A 571 -15.61 -16.98 19.75
C ILE A 571 -16.16 -16.12 20.91
N ASP A 572 -15.35 -15.80 21.91
CA ASP A 572 -15.73 -14.95 23.05
C ASP A 572 -15.82 -13.45 22.67
N LEU A 573 -14.99 -12.99 21.73
CA LEU A 573 -15.04 -11.61 21.21
C LEU A 573 -16.29 -11.38 20.34
N LYS A 574 -16.60 -12.31 19.42
CA LYS A 574 -17.78 -12.22 18.54
C LYS A 574 -19.12 -12.37 19.28
N THR A 575 -19.13 -13.00 20.47
CA THR A 575 -20.33 -13.13 21.31
C THR A 575 -20.46 -12.02 22.37
N ARG A 576 -19.36 -11.40 22.84
CA ARG A 576 -19.40 -10.20 23.71
C ARG A 576 -19.88 -8.94 22.97
N GLU A 577 -19.46 -8.74 21.72
CA GLU A 577 -19.86 -7.60 20.91
C GLU A 577 -21.37 -7.61 20.60
N LYS A 578 -21.94 -8.80 20.38
CA LYS A 578 -23.38 -9.00 20.11
C LYS A 578 -24.30 -8.93 21.34
N LEU A 579 -23.75 -8.85 22.55
CA LEU A 579 -24.53 -8.81 23.80
C LEU A 579 -24.48 -7.47 24.53
N GLY A 580 -23.70 -6.48 24.08
CA GLY A 580 -23.72 -5.13 24.63
C GLY A 580 -23.32 -5.01 26.12
N LEU A 581 -22.53 -5.94 26.65
CA LEU A 581 -22.15 -5.97 28.07
C LEU A 581 -20.72 -5.49 28.28
N ASN A 582 -20.55 -4.19 28.53
CA ASN A 582 -19.35 -3.65 29.16
C ASN A 582 -19.54 -3.57 30.68
N PRO A 583 -18.52 -3.92 31.51
CA PRO A 583 -18.64 -3.86 32.96
C PRO A 583 -18.68 -2.40 33.44
N SER A 584 -19.85 -2.01 33.95
CA SER A 584 -20.04 -0.75 34.67
C SER A 584 -19.30 -0.80 36.02
N LEU A 585 -18.31 0.06 36.20
CA LEU A 585 -17.72 0.38 37.49
C LEU A 585 -18.10 1.81 37.88
N LYS A 586 -18.98 1.93 38.88
CA LYS A 586 -19.29 3.18 39.56
C LYS A 586 -18.18 3.53 40.56
N PRO A 587 -17.95 4.84 40.79
CA PRO A 587 -17.92 5.33 42.16
C PRO A 587 -18.88 6.49 42.39
N LYS A 588 -19.48 6.52 43.59
CA LYS A 588 -20.29 7.62 44.15
C LYS A 588 -19.36 8.61 44.87
N SER A 589 -19.61 9.91 44.73
CA SER A 589 -19.76 10.85 45.86
C SER A 589 -20.34 12.19 45.40
N LYS A 590 -21.15 12.81 46.27
CA LYS A 590 -21.85 14.09 46.11
C LYS A 590 -20.91 15.28 46.43
N THR A 591 -21.17 16.46 45.85
CA THR A 591 -21.52 17.76 46.52
C THR A 591 -21.32 18.94 45.55
N LEU A 592 -22.27 19.90 45.52
CA LEU A 592 -22.27 21.24 44.88
C LEU A 592 -22.19 22.28 46.03
N PRO A 593 -21.76 23.58 45.88
CA PRO A 593 -21.60 24.38 44.65
C PRO A 593 -20.44 25.39 44.55
N GLU A 594 -19.92 25.62 43.33
CA GLU A 594 -19.54 26.96 42.82
C GLU A 594 -19.43 26.87 41.27
N ALA A 595 -20.09 27.76 40.53
CA ALA A 595 -20.40 27.56 39.11
C ALA A 595 -19.19 27.61 38.14
N VAL A 596 -18.04 28.12 38.60
CA VAL A 596 -16.81 28.20 37.79
C VAL A 596 -15.98 26.91 37.93
N ASP A 597 -15.95 26.31 39.13
CA ASP A 597 -15.26 25.03 39.40
C ASP A 597 -15.99 23.83 38.75
N ALA A 598 -17.30 23.91 38.57
CA ALA A 598 -18.09 22.84 37.97
C ALA A 598 -17.80 22.62 36.47
N TYR A 599 -17.57 23.68 35.70
CA TYR A 599 -17.27 23.54 34.26
C TYR A 599 -15.88 22.95 34.03
N GLN A 600 -14.88 23.45 34.75
CA GLN A 600 -13.52 22.95 34.63
C GLN A 600 -13.39 21.50 35.10
N LYS A 601 -14.05 21.14 36.22
CA LYS A 601 -14.08 19.77 36.74
C LYS A 601 -14.84 18.80 35.84
N THR A 602 -15.87 19.25 35.13
CA THR A 602 -16.60 18.41 34.16
C THR A 602 -15.80 18.21 32.86
N GLN A 603 -15.06 19.21 32.40
CA GLN A 603 -14.16 19.04 31.24
C GLN A 603 -12.98 18.12 31.56
N ILE A 604 -12.37 18.26 32.75
CA ILE A 604 -11.32 17.32 33.21
C ILE A 604 -11.88 15.90 33.28
N ALA A 605 -13.08 15.70 33.85
CA ALA A 605 -13.70 14.38 33.92
C ALA A 605 -13.97 13.77 32.53
N LYS A 606 -14.37 14.59 31.53
CA LYS A 606 -14.55 14.13 30.15
C LYS A 606 -13.23 13.77 29.47
N GLN A 607 -12.17 14.54 29.71
CA GLN A 607 -10.82 14.22 29.23
C GLN A 607 -10.34 12.90 29.83
N ASP A 608 -10.49 12.70 31.14
CA ASP A 608 -10.11 11.48 31.83
C ASP A 608 -10.90 10.26 31.32
N GLU A 609 -12.20 10.42 31.04
CA GLU A 609 -13.04 9.38 30.43
C GLU A 609 -12.53 9.01 29.02
N ALA A 610 -12.31 10.01 28.14
CA ALA A 610 -11.81 9.78 26.79
C ALA A 610 -10.39 9.17 26.77
N LEU A 611 -9.52 9.56 27.71
CA LEU A 611 -8.20 8.96 27.90
C LEU A 611 -8.28 7.52 28.43
N THR A 612 -9.26 7.22 29.28
CA THR A 612 -9.50 5.86 29.77
C THR A 612 -9.96 4.95 28.63
N ASP A 613 -10.88 5.43 27.78
CA ASP A 613 -11.35 4.70 26.60
C ASP A 613 -10.21 4.49 25.60
N LEU A 614 -9.40 5.53 25.33
CA LEU A 614 -8.22 5.42 24.49
C LEU A 614 -7.21 4.41 25.05
N SER A 615 -6.98 4.41 26.37
CA SER A 615 -6.08 3.45 27.02
C SER A 615 -6.58 2.00 26.90
N ALA A 616 -7.88 1.78 27.08
CA ALA A 616 -8.50 0.48 26.88
C ALA A 616 -8.35 -0.01 25.43
N LEU A 617 -8.62 0.86 24.46
CA LEU A 617 -8.50 0.61 23.03
C LEU A 617 -7.05 0.30 22.61
N LEU A 618 -6.08 1.05 23.13
CA LEU A 618 -4.65 0.76 22.94
C LEU A 618 -4.26 -0.61 23.55
N GLY A 619 -4.88 -0.98 24.67
CA GLY A 619 -4.74 -2.32 25.26
C GLY A 619 -5.24 -3.44 24.33
N GLU A 620 -6.38 -3.25 23.67
CA GLU A 620 -6.90 -4.19 22.67
C GLU A 620 -6.00 -4.27 21.43
N LEU A 621 -5.57 -3.11 20.91
CA LEU A 621 -4.64 -3.02 19.78
C LEU A 621 -3.33 -3.76 20.05
N LYS A 622 -2.78 -3.62 21.27
CA LYS A 622 -1.59 -4.37 21.71
C LYS A 622 -1.83 -5.88 21.67
N ASN A 623 -2.97 -6.34 22.18
CA ASN A 623 -3.29 -7.78 22.18
C ASN A 623 -3.41 -8.31 20.73
N MET A 624 -4.09 -7.57 19.85
CA MET A 624 -4.19 -7.95 18.44
C MET A 624 -2.82 -7.95 17.75
N ALA A 625 -1.94 -6.98 18.04
CA ALA A 625 -0.59 -6.96 17.49
C ALA A 625 0.24 -8.18 17.94
N VAL A 626 0.11 -8.60 19.20
CA VAL A 626 0.76 -9.83 19.71
C VAL A 626 0.18 -11.08 19.04
N ASP A 627 -1.14 -11.18 18.91
CA ASP A 627 -1.80 -12.30 18.25
C ASP A 627 -1.41 -12.38 16.75
N MET A 628 -1.36 -11.24 16.06
CA MET A 628 -0.86 -11.16 14.68
C MET A 628 0.61 -11.59 14.57
N GLY A 629 1.46 -11.10 15.47
CA GLY A 629 2.89 -11.46 15.48
C GLY A 629 3.12 -12.96 15.68
N THR A 630 2.45 -13.56 16.66
CA THR A 630 2.55 -15.01 16.92
C THR A 630 1.97 -15.86 15.79
N ALA A 631 0.88 -15.41 15.14
CA ALA A 631 0.33 -16.08 13.98
C ALA A 631 1.25 -16.01 12.76
N ILE A 632 1.89 -14.86 12.49
CA ILE A 632 2.88 -14.72 11.41
C ILE A 632 4.09 -15.61 11.67
N GLU A 633 4.66 -15.59 12.88
CA GLU A 633 5.83 -16.42 13.23
C GLU A 633 5.52 -17.90 13.05
N ARG A 634 4.35 -18.35 13.50
CA ARG A 634 3.89 -19.73 13.29
C ARG A 634 3.77 -20.07 11.80
N GLN A 635 3.09 -19.23 11.02
CA GLN A 635 2.88 -19.48 9.59
C GLN A 635 4.20 -19.47 8.81
N THR A 636 5.14 -18.61 9.20
CA THR A 636 6.49 -18.56 8.61
C THR A 636 7.21 -19.89 8.80
N ASN A 637 7.21 -20.42 10.03
CA ASN A 637 7.80 -21.73 10.33
C ASN A 637 7.10 -22.88 9.56
N GLU A 638 5.77 -22.83 9.44
CA GLU A 638 5.02 -23.80 8.62
C GLU A 638 5.39 -23.70 7.14
N LEU A 639 5.63 -22.49 6.61
CA LEU A 639 6.00 -22.25 5.22
C LEU A 639 7.42 -22.72 4.90
N ASP A 640 8.39 -22.51 5.80
CA ASP A 640 9.75 -23.06 5.65
C ASP A 640 9.72 -24.59 5.54
N HIS A 641 8.92 -25.25 6.40
CA HIS A 641 8.73 -26.69 6.32
C HIS A 641 8.05 -27.12 5.01
N LEU A 642 7.12 -26.32 4.49
CA LEU A 642 6.45 -26.59 3.21
C LEU A 642 7.44 -26.50 2.06
N GLN A 643 8.30 -25.48 2.07
CA GLN A 643 9.30 -25.25 1.03
C GLN A 643 10.28 -26.43 0.95
N ASP A 644 10.80 -26.89 2.09
CA ASP A 644 11.65 -28.07 2.15
C ASP A 644 10.98 -29.32 1.57
N ASN A 645 9.70 -29.54 1.93
CA ASN A 645 8.91 -30.67 1.44
C ASN A 645 8.68 -30.57 -0.08
N ALA A 646 8.39 -29.36 -0.58
CA ALA A 646 8.15 -29.10 -1.99
C ALA A 646 9.42 -29.30 -2.82
N ASP A 647 10.58 -28.89 -2.31
CA ASP A 647 11.88 -29.09 -2.96
C ASP A 647 12.24 -30.58 -3.08
N GLU A 648 12.04 -31.36 -2.01
CA GLU A 648 12.21 -32.81 -2.04
C GLU A 648 11.24 -33.48 -3.03
N LEU A 649 9.97 -33.05 -3.04
CA LEU A 649 8.96 -33.57 -3.97
C LEU A 649 9.36 -33.26 -5.43
N ASN A 650 9.75 -32.03 -5.72
CA ASN A 650 10.18 -31.59 -7.05
C ASN A 650 11.43 -32.36 -7.51
N TYR A 651 12.39 -32.57 -6.62
CA TYR A 651 13.58 -33.38 -6.89
C TYR A 651 13.21 -34.82 -7.29
N ARG A 652 12.30 -35.46 -6.53
CA ARG A 652 11.84 -36.82 -6.80
C ARG A 652 10.98 -36.96 -8.06
N VAL A 653 10.14 -35.96 -8.35
CA VAL A 653 9.38 -35.88 -9.61
C VAL A 653 10.35 -35.81 -10.80
N LYS A 654 11.37 -34.94 -10.74
CA LYS A 654 12.39 -34.82 -11.80
C LYS A 654 13.10 -36.15 -12.05
N GLN A 655 13.52 -36.86 -11.00
CA GLN A 655 14.14 -38.18 -11.14
C GLN A 655 13.19 -39.21 -11.77
N SER A 656 11.95 -39.26 -11.31
CA SER A 656 10.92 -40.17 -11.82
C SER A 656 10.64 -39.91 -13.30
N ASN A 657 10.53 -38.63 -13.70
CA ASN A 657 10.34 -38.22 -15.09
C ASN A 657 11.54 -38.60 -15.96
N GLN A 658 12.76 -38.40 -15.47
CA GLN A 658 13.96 -38.82 -16.18
C GLN A 658 13.97 -40.33 -16.40
N ARG A 659 13.62 -41.11 -15.36
CA ARG A 659 13.51 -42.57 -15.47
C ARG A 659 12.43 -43.00 -16.46
N ALA A 660 11.24 -42.39 -16.42
CA ALA A 660 10.16 -42.67 -17.36
C ALA A 660 10.61 -42.40 -18.82
N ARG A 661 11.28 -41.27 -19.07
CA ARG A 661 11.83 -40.96 -20.41
C ARG A 661 12.88 -41.97 -20.87
N TYR A 662 13.74 -42.45 -19.98
CA TYR A 662 14.70 -43.52 -20.33
C TYR A 662 14.01 -44.84 -20.69
N LEU A 663 12.89 -45.17 -20.03
CA LEU A 663 12.10 -46.36 -20.36
C LEU A 663 11.37 -46.21 -21.70
N LEU A 664 10.91 -45.01 -22.06
CA LEU A 664 10.24 -44.73 -23.34
C LEU A 664 11.18 -44.65 -24.55
N ARG A 665 12.48 -44.39 -24.33
CA ARG A 665 13.50 -44.32 -25.39
C ARG A 665 14.04 -45.70 -25.81
N LYS A 666 13.68 -46.75 -25.08
CA LYS A 666 13.98 -48.15 -25.41
C LYS A 666 12.74 -48.78 -26.00
#